data_AF-A0A6P4F2Q7-F1
#
_entry.id   AF-A0A6P4F2Q7-F1
#
_cell.length_a   1.000
_cell.length_b   1.000
_cell.length_c   1.000
_cell.angle_alpha   90.00
_cell.angle_beta   90.00
_cell.angle_gamma   90.00
#
_symmetry.space_group_name_H-M   'P 1'
#
loop_
_entity.id
_entity.type
_entity.pdbx_description
1 polymer ?
#
loop_
_entity_poly.entity_id
_entity_poly.type
_entity_poly.pdbx_seq_one_letter_code
_entity_poly.pdbx_strand_id
1 'polypeptide(L)'
;MDERESLYFDTISLADSEAAAAAAAHRKSISQSRNTIYHSAVDLAGDEGRSSLRLGSGFNAEHAALAWQPGYRQSTALEHLNGGGGGGGDHTDAAIAAQIIALQNGRGHLPTGIGVAGDGAGVGAGGGDDEVSRRLLRSSSNISNKDKKLPITYSQWKSRTYRRFDDGKRSVDFVLAYNGEDQLEEHRRKCEIFEANLQREGLQLEHNKVQRVHFIKIHAPDEVLYRYAEILKIKVPLKPIPGQDQIFAESAHEFKTCLSRMCRSLFSSVQLNTALFPEREPRIHLEFSRNYLELYDTEHPNFLDAGTRYSIINFILQRQHFVEGEETADNLGIEKLVQDGVYTCAYTLHDKDDRDRLLKEWANISKWKNLQPLDQIKDYFGAKVALYFAWLGFYTQMLIPISIFGLLCFLYGFITWGSDPISRDICDDNGTIMCPQCDRSCDYWRLNETCTSSKFNYLIDNNMTVVFALSMAIWAVVYLEFWKRYSAGLVHRWGLTGFTHHVEHPRPQYLAKISRSRRLAGKAYEQDQTGKRTTLDPDVPFWSTKFLPNFTSYSIMVLFICISVIAIAGIIIYRMAQRASHSILGSENSMTFKVMILPMTAGIIDLMVISLLDMVYSSLAVKLTNYEYCRTQTEYDESLTIKNYVFQFVNYYSSLFYIAFLKGKFVGYPAKYNRVLGFRQEECNPGGCLMELCMQLVIIMAGKQAVNAIVEMLIPYLKRTIKELSYRHGWYKSHQDQRLVPYNQFTEDYNLLPAENNSLYVEYLEMVVQFGFITLFSLAFPLAPLLALLNNVLEVRLDAIKMLRFLRRPVGMRARDIGVWHSIMTVVTRIAVASSAMIIAFSTNLIPKIVYAASMGDHELNNYLNFTLAVFNTEDFQVQPLLGGSQHGNETVCRYTEFRNPPTDPHPYKRPMIYWKILTGRLAFIVIYQNIITMLQGILRWAVPDVSGRLLKRIKRENFLLREHIIEYEKQHAMKMAQTEVGGLSKADSGPRQPQSETLTRRNNDATSFV
;
A
#
# COMPACT_ATOMS: atom_id res chain seq x y z
N MET A 1 23.47 30.81 -35.16
CA MET A 1 22.19 31.23 -35.74
C MET A 1 21.05 30.38 -35.18
N ASP A 2 20.44 30.70 -34.04
CA ASP A 2 20.91 31.46 -32.88
C ASP A 2 20.09 31.05 -31.64
N GLU A 3 20.74 30.87 -30.50
CA GLU A 3 20.13 30.35 -29.26
C GLU A 3 19.36 31.43 -28.47
N ARG A 4 18.47 32.20 -29.12
CA ARG A 4 17.85 33.41 -28.52
C ARG A 4 16.33 33.47 -28.42
N GLU A 5 15.60 32.43 -28.79
CA GLU A 5 14.12 32.43 -28.73
C GLU A 5 13.48 31.54 -27.64
N SER A 6 14.26 30.71 -26.93
CA SER A 6 13.72 29.77 -25.93
C SER A 6 13.25 30.41 -24.61
N LEU A 7 13.64 31.66 -24.33
CA LEU A 7 13.35 32.34 -23.05
C LEU A 7 12.01 33.09 -23.00
N TYR A 8 11.28 33.22 -24.12
CA TYR A 8 10.06 34.03 -24.18
C TYR A 8 8.74 33.25 -24.06
N PHE A 9 8.74 31.92 -24.17
CA PHE A 9 7.49 31.12 -24.21
C PHE A 9 7.00 30.59 -22.86
N ASP A 10 7.82 30.55 -21.81
CA ASP A 10 7.46 30.01 -20.48
C ASP A 10 6.46 30.89 -19.69
N THR A 11 6.10 32.06 -20.21
CA THR A 11 5.09 32.95 -19.61
C THR A 11 3.64 32.62 -20.03
N ILE A 12 3.43 31.89 -21.13
CA ILE A 12 2.08 31.58 -21.65
C ILE A 12 1.51 30.26 -21.06
N SER A 13 2.38 29.36 -20.57
CA SER A 13 2.03 28.01 -20.07
C SER A 13 1.08 27.96 -18.85
N LEU A 14 0.84 29.08 -18.16
CA LEU A 14 0.00 29.14 -16.94
C LEU A 14 -1.36 29.84 -17.10
N ALA A 15 -1.70 30.34 -18.30
CA ALA A 15 -3.00 30.96 -18.58
C ALA A 15 -4.05 29.97 -19.13
N ASP A 16 -3.62 28.80 -19.57
CA ASP A 16 -4.43 27.95 -20.46
C ASP A 16 -5.40 26.97 -19.77
N SER A 17 -5.59 27.02 -18.44
CA SER A 17 -6.52 26.09 -17.76
C SER A 17 -7.99 26.29 -18.15
N GLU A 18 -8.39 27.52 -18.53
CA GLU A 18 -9.74 27.80 -19.02
C GLU A 18 -9.81 27.76 -20.55
N ALA A 19 -8.75 28.22 -21.24
CA ALA A 19 -8.65 28.14 -22.70
C ALA A 19 -8.55 26.69 -23.22
N ALA A 20 -7.87 25.78 -22.53
CA ALA A 20 -7.83 24.36 -22.88
C ALA A 20 -9.20 23.67 -22.69
N ALA A 21 -10.00 24.11 -21.71
CA ALA A 21 -11.37 23.63 -21.53
C ALA A 21 -12.29 24.12 -22.64
N ALA A 22 -12.19 25.41 -23.02
CA ALA A 22 -12.88 25.97 -24.17
C ALA A 22 -12.44 25.31 -25.50
N ALA A 23 -11.14 25.07 -25.69
CA ALA A 23 -10.59 24.39 -26.85
C ALA A 23 -10.97 22.90 -26.91
N ALA A 24 -11.18 22.22 -25.76
CA ALA A 24 -11.72 20.86 -25.73
C ALA A 24 -13.20 20.82 -26.14
N ALA A 25 -14.00 21.81 -25.73
CA ALA A 25 -15.37 21.97 -26.23
C ALA A 25 -15.39 22.29 -27.73
N HIS A 26 -14.51 23.18 -28.19
CA HIS A 26 -14.38 23.55 -29.61
C HIS A 26 -13.85 22.40 -30.48
N ARG A 27 -12.95 21.55 -29.96
CA ARG A 27 -12.50 20.32 -30.64
C ARG A 27 -13.61 19.28 -30.81
N LYS A 28 -14.60 19.22 -29.92
CA LYS A 28 -15.81 18.40 -30.13
C LYS A 28 -16.67 18.94 -31.28
N SER A 29 -16.81 20.26 -31.42
CA SER A 29 -17.46 20.89 -32.59
C SER A 29 -16.71 20.61 -33.90
N ILE A 30 -15.38 20.81 -33.92
CA ILE A 30 -14.55 20.59 -35.13
C ILE A 30 -14.45 19.11 -35.53
N SER A 31 -14.64 18.17 -34.60
CA SER A 31 -14.72 16.75 -34.96
C SER A 31 -15.97 16.37 -35.76
N GLN A 32 -17.03 17.18 -35.72
CA GLN A 32 -18.22 17.00 -36.56
C GLN A 32 -18.09 17.70 -37.94
N SER A 33 -17.26 18.74 -38.09
CA SER A 33 -17.01 19.37 -39.39
C SER A 33 -15.88 18.72 -40.21
N ARG A 34 -14.98 17.93 -39.59
CA ARG A 34 -13.97 17.16 -40.35
C ARG A 34 -14.54 16.01 -41.18
N ASN A 35 -15.73 15.49 -40.84
CA ASN A 35 -16.36 14.39 -41.59
C ASN A 35 -17.17 14.84 -42.82
N THR A 36 -17.36 16.15 -43.03
CA THR A 36 -18.06 16.69 -44.22
C THR A 36 -17.13 17.29 -45.28
N ILE A 37 -15.83 17.37 -45.03
CA ILE A 37 -14.83 17.95 -45.95
C ILE A 37 -14.07 16.88 -46.76
N TYR A 38 -14.09 15.61 -46.34
CA TYR A 38 -13.48 14.50 -47.10
C TYR A 38 -14.29 14.02 -48.31
N HIS A 39 -15.46 14.62 -48.59
CA HIS A 39 -16.32 14.29 -49.74
C HIS A 39 -16.34 15.37 -50.84
N SER A 40 -15.51 16.40 -50.77
CA SER A 40 -15.51 17.54 -51.71
C SER A 40 -14.13 17.87 -52.30
N ALA A 41 -13.15 16.98 -52.15
CA ALA A 41 -11.76 17.18 -52.60
C ALA A 41 -11.25 16.09 -53.57
N VAL A 42 -12.15 15.45 -54.34
CA VAL A 42 -11.81 14.38 -55.31
C VAL A 42 -12.29 14.68 -56.75
N ASP A 43 -12.91 15.84 -56.99
CA ASP A 43 -13.47 16.23 -58.31
C ASP A 43 -12.65 17.30 -59.09
N LEU A 44 -11.42 17.64 -58.65
CA LEU A 44 -10.59 18.67 -59.29
C LEU A 44 -9.12 18.26 -59.46
N ALA A 45 -8.86 17.21 -60.24
CA ALA A 45 -7.59 16.97 -60.92
C ALA A 45 -7.80 15.97 -62.09
N GLY A 46 -8.16 16.49 -63.27
CA GLY A 46 -8.24 15.70 -64.50
C GLY A 46 -6.90 15.61 -65.24
N ASP A 47 -6.75 14.52 -65.98
CA ASP A 47 -5.83 14.27 -67.13
C ASP A 47 -4.36 14.73 -67.06
N GLU A 48 -3.43 13.77 -67.16
CA GLU A 48 -2.81 13.41 -68.46
C GLU A 48 -1.92 12.14 -68.35
N GLY A 49 -1.75 11.37 -69.44
CA GLY A 49 -0.50 10.60 -69.68
C GLY A 49 -0.47 9.07 -69.52
N ARG A 50 -1.12 8.33 -70.45
CA ARG A 50 -0.71 7.02 -71.05
C ARG A 50 0.36 6.16 -70.32
N SER A 51 0.18 4.84 -70.12
CA SER A 51 0.04 3.88 -71.23
C SER A 51 -0.40 2.44 -70.82
N SER A 52 -1.08 1.80 -71.77
CA SER A 52 -1.49 0.38 -71.89
C SER A 52 -0.51 -0.69 -71.37
N LEU A 53 -0.99 -1.81 -70.79
CA LEU A 53 -1.44 -2.98 -71.58
C LEU A 53 -2.32 -3.98 -70.81
N ARG A 54 -3.14 -4.74 -71.56
CA ARG A 54 -4.08 -5.77 -71.08
C ARG A 54 -3.43 -7.16 -70.99
N LEU A 55 -3.97 -8.03 -70.14
CA LEU A 55 -4.33 -9.48 -70.32
C LEU A 55 -4.38 -10.15 -68.92
N GLY A 56 -5.30 -11.05 -68.55
CA GLY A 56 -6.51 -11.57 -69.19
C GLY A 56 -6.87 -12.98 -68.65
N SER A 57 -8.13 -13.23 -68.25
CA SER A 57 -8.70 -14.52 -67.75
C SER A 57 -8.09 -15.09 -66.42
N GLY A 58 -8.75 -15.97 -65.66
CA GLY A 58 -10.13 -16.49 -65.71
C GLY A 58 -10.25 -18.00 -65.45
N PHE A 59 -11.09 -18.39 -64.47
CA PHE A 59 -11.71 -19.72 -64.19
C PHE A 59 -11.03 -20.83 -63.33
N ASN A 60 -11.82 -21.24 -62.31
CA ASN A 60 -12.15 -22.59 -61.77
C ASN A 60 -11.11 -23.62 -61.24
N ALA A 61 -11.20 -23.82 -59.91
CA ALA A 61 -11.78 -24.98 -59.18
C ALA A 61 -11.15 -26.40 -59.17
N GLU A 62 -11.38 -27.06 -58.01
CA GLU A 62 -11.27 -28.49 -57.66
C GLU A 62 -9.90 -29.21 -57.61
N HIS A 63 -9.48 -29.60 -56.40
CA HIS A 63 -9.52 -31.01 -55.96
C HIS A 63 -9.24 -31.15 -54.45
N ALA A 64 -9.80 -32.18 -53.81
CA ALA A 64 -9.57 -32.56 -52.42
C ALA A 64 -8.96 -33.97 -52.32
N ALA A 65 -8.13 -34.21 -51.29
CA ALA A 65 -7.75 -35.56 -50.85
C ALA A 65 -7.38 -35.58 -49.35
N LEU A 66 -7.92 -36.58 -48.64
CA LEU A 66 -7.62 -36.95 -47.25
C LEU A 66 -6.44 -37.98 -47.23
N ALA A 67 -5.89 -38.55 -46.14
CA ALA A 67 -6.24 -38.60 -44.71
C ALA A 67 -5.00 -39.11 -43.88
N TRP A 68 -5.23 -39.42 -42.59
CA TRP A 68 -4.62 -40.46 -41.72
C TRP A 68 -3.96 -40.02 -40.39
N GLN A 69 -4.62 -40.40 -39.29
CA GLN A 69 -4.08 -40.78 -37.95
C GLN A 69 -4.28 -42.33 -37.81
N PRO A 70 -3.90 -43.07 -36.72
CA PRO A 70 -3.18 -42.76 -35.45
C PRO A 70 -1.89 -43.64 -35.30
N GLY A 71 -1.20 -43.91 -34.16
CA GLY A 71 -1.21 -43.44 -32.75
C GLY A 71 -0.58 -44.47 -31.76
N TYR A 72 -0.85 -44.28 -30.45
CA TYR A 72 -0.59 -45.19 -29.28
C TYR A 72 0.80 -45.24 -28.56
N ARG A 73 0.67 -45.56 -27.25
CA ARG A 73 1.61 -45.72 -26.11
C ARG A 73 2.87 -46.58 -26.38
N GLN A 74 3.97 -46.59 -25.60
CA GLN A 74 4.06 -46.91 -24.15
C GLN A 74 5.44 -46.55 -23.52
N SER A 75 5.79 -47.15 -22.37
CA SER A 75 6.78 -46.68 -21.38
C SER A 75 7.94 -47.65 -21.05
N THR A 76 9.04 -47.11 -20.51
CA THR A 76 10.02 -47.71 -19.55
C THR A 76 10.78 -49.02 -19.87
N ALA A 77 12.11 -48.91 -20.06
CA ALA A 77 13.23 -49.72 -19.50
C ALA A 77 14.56 -49.10 -20.05
N LEU A 78 15.65 -48.82 -19.33
CA LEU A 78 16.50 -49.62 -18.41
C LEU A 78 17.43 -50.61 -19.17
N GLU A 79 18.70 -50.23 -19.41
CA GLU A 79 19.91 -51.02 -19.06
C GLU A 79 21.27 -50.40 -19.49
N HIS A 80 22.27 -50.64 -18.62
CA HIS A 80 23.73 -50.76 -18.80
C HIS A 80 24.58 -49.94 -19.80
N LEU A 81 25.62 -49.30 -19.22
CA LEU A 81 27.03 -49.63 -19.51
C LEU A 81 27.84 -49.62 -18.20
N ASN A 82 28.90 -50.43 -18.11
CA ASN A 82 29.58 -50.80 -16.85
C ASN A 82 31.13 -50.78 -16.99
N GLY A 83 31.83 -50.74 -15.85
CA GLY A 83 33.29 -50.75 -15.69
C GLY A 83 33.80 -49.48 -14.98
N GLY A 84 34.46 -49.48 -13.82
CA GLY A 84 35.14 -50.55 -13.07
C GLY A 84 36.61 -50.14 -12.83
N GLY A 85 37.23 -50.28 -11.65
CA GLY A 85 36.78 -50.79 -10.35
C GLY A 85 37.88 -50.63 -9.26
N GLY A 86 37.69 -51.27 -8.10
CA GLY A 86 38.58 -51.18 -6.90
C GLY A 86 38.10 -50.12 -5.91
N GLY A 87 37.63 -50.41 -4.69
CA GLY A 87 37.88 -51.56 -3.78
C GLY A 87 38.82 -51.09 -2.66
N GLY A 88 38.60 -51.33 -1.36
CA GLY A 88 37.52 -52.00 -0.63
C GLY A 88 38.04 -52.27 0.81
N GLY A 89 37.18 -52.25 1.85
CA GLY A 89 37.62 -52.49 3.23
C GLY A 89 36.62 -52.05 4.29
N ASP A 90 36.02 -53.02 4.98
CA ASP A 90 34.91 -52.86 5.94
C ASP A 90 35.35 -52.92 7.42
N HIS A 91 34.45 -52.47 8.31
CA HIS A 91 34.17 -52.86 9.71
C HIS A 91 35.35 -53.30 10.65
N THR A 92 35.48 -52.80 11.88
CA THR A 92 34.62 -53.18 13.03
C THR A 92 34.79 -52.30 14.31
N ASP A 93 33.72 -52.27 15.10
CA ASP A 93 33.57 -52.21 16.57
C ASP A 93 34.62 -51.61 17.54
N ALA A 94 34.09 -50.68 18.35
CA ALA A 94 34.05 -50.67 19.82
C ALA A 94 35.28 -50.93 20.72
N ALA A 95 35.46 -49.98 21.64
CA ALA A 95 35.72 -50.17 23.08
C ALA A 95 37.16 -50.45 23.61
N ILE A 96 37.59 -49.50 24.46
CA ILE A 96 38.43 -49.68 25.68
C ILE A 96 39.94 -49.87 25.50
N ALA A 97 40.69 -48.81 25.89
CA ALA A 97 41.93 -48.76 26.69
C ALA A 97 42.87 -47.63 26.17
N ALA A 98 43.54 -46.80 26.97
CA ALA A 98 43.42 -46.41 28.39
C ALA A 98 44.02 -44.97 28.50
N GLN A 99 43.59 -44.02 29.36
CA GLN A 99 43.71 -43.99 30.84
C GLN A 99 45.20 -44.11 31.27
N ILE A 100 45.81 -43.31 32.15
CA ILE A 100 45.41 -42.53 33.35
C ILE A 100 46.39 -41.33 33.44
N ILE A 101 46.02 -40.09 33.82
CA ILE A 101 46.04 -39.44 35.17
C ILE A 101 45.50 -38.01 34.89
N ALA A 102 44.72 -37.28 35.69
CA ALA A 102 43.80 -37.49 36.80
C ALA A 102 43.47 -36.06 37.31
N LEU A 103 42.18 -35.79 37.59
CA LEU A 103 41.71 -35.08 38.79
C LEU A 103 42.30 -33.71 39.19
N GLN A 104 41.48 -32.67 39.06
CA GLN A 104 40.95 -31.98 40.24
C GLN A 104 39.53 -31.45 40.00
N ASN A 105 38.64 -31.68 40.98
CA ASN A 105 37.19 -31.40 40.89
C ASN A 105 36.84 -30.00 41.41
N GLY A 106 35.70 -29.47 40.93
CA GLY A 106 35.07 -28.26 41.46
C GLY A 106 33.59 -28.13 41.11
N ARG A 107 32.71 -28.87 41.79
CA ARG A 107 31.25 -28.57 41.85
C ARG A 107 31.06 -27.15 42.43
N GLY A 108 30.05 -26.35 42.12
CA GLY A 108 28.81 -26.56 41.34
C GLY A 108 27.59 -26.08 42.16
N HIS A 109 26.59 -25.44 41.54
CA HIS A 109 25.19 -25.38 42.05
C HIS A 109 24.26 -24.63 41.08
N LEU A 110 23.07 -25.19 40.82
CA LEU A 110 21.87 -24.38 40.53
C LEU A 110 21.28 -23.88 41.86
N PRO A 111 20.48 -22.79 41.80
CA PRO A 111 19.06 -23.02 42.04
C PRO A 111 18.13 -22.37 41.01
N THR A 112 16.94 -22.96 40.87
CA THR A 112 15.75 -22.42 40.21
C THR A 112 15.00 -21.45 41.16
N GLY A 113 14.22 -20.52 40.61
CA GLY A 113 13.34 -19.66 41.42
C GLY A 113 12.47 -18.72 40.59
N ILE A 114 11.14 -18.85 40.72
CA ILE A 114 10.14 -17.92 40.16
C ILE A 114 9.79 -16.91 41.27
N GLY A 115 9.69 -15.61 40.94
CA GLY A 115 9.30 -14.56 41.87
C GLY A 115 8.92 -13.26 41.15
N VAL A 116 7.91 -12.55 41.68
CA VAL A 116 7.24 -11.40 41.03
C VAL A 116 7.34 -10.14 41.91
N ALA A 117 7.41 -8.97 41.25
CA ALA A 117 7.21 -7.60 41.74
C ALA A 117 8.27 -6.91 42.63
N GLY A 118 8.37 -5.57 42.49
CA GLY A 118 8.86 -4.66 43.53
C GLY A 118 9.89 -3.60 43.08
N ASP A 119 9.46 -2.33 42.99
CA ASP A 119 10.25 -1.12 42.62
C ASP A 119 11.59 -0.89 43.34
N GLY A 120 12.49 -0.14 42.69
CA GLY A 120 13.65 0.52 43.34
C GLY A 120 14.74 0.99 42.37
N ALA A 121 15.14 2.26 42.43
CA ALA A 121 16.14 2.86 41.53
C ALA A 121 17.58 2.75 42.06
N GLY A 122 18.59 2.59 41.19
CA GLY A 122 20.00 2.72 41.59
C GLY A 122 21.05 2.19 40.59
N VAL A 123 21.75 3.13 39.96
CA VAL A 123 23.08 3.08 39.29
C VAL A 123 23.91 1.78 39.42
N GLY A 124 24.41 1.27 38.28
CA GLY A 124 25.53 0.30 38.24
C GLY A 124 25.94 -0.11 36.83
N ALA A 125 27.13 0.30 36.37
CA ALA A 125 27.66 -0.01 35.04
C ALA A 125 29.06 -0.65 35.13
N GLY A 126 29.48 -1.34 34.06
CA GLY A 126 30.86 -1.78 33.85
C GLY A 126 31.10 -3.28 34.05
N GLY A 127 31.63 -3.94 33.02
CA GLY A 127 32.04 -5.36 33.11
C GLY A 127 32.44 -6.01 31.77
N GLY A 128 31.87 -5.56 30.65
CA GLY A 128 32.15 -6.16 29.32
C GLY A 128 33.28 -5.52 28.51
N ASP A 129 33.58 -4.23 28.71
CA ASP A 129 34.44 -3.46 27.81
C ASP A 129 35.96 -3.70 28.03
N ASP A 130 36.36 -4.22 29.19
CA ASP A 130 37.77 -4.43 29.57
C ASP A 130 38.45 -5.61 28.86
N GLU A 131 37.67 -6.62 28.46
CA GLU A 131 38.14 -7.84 27.80
C GLU A 131 38.50 -7.55 26.33
N VAL A 132 37.66 -6.77 25.63
CA VAL A 132 37.86 -6.36 24.24
C VAL A 132 39.01 -5.35 24.14
N SER A 133 39.05 -4.37 25.05
CA SER A 133 40.12 -3.37 25.12
C SER A 133 41.50 -4.01 25.32
N ARG A 134 41.61 -5.05 26.16
CA ARG A 134 42.88 -5.79 26.36
C ARG A 134 43.33 -6.59 25.14
N ARG A 135 42.42 -7.09 24.30
CA ARG A 135 42.79 -7.84 23.08
C ARG A 135 43.32 -6.91 21.98
N LEU A 136 42.72 -5.73 21.79
CA LEU A 136 43.18 -4.76 20.79
C LEU A 136 44.54 -4.13 21.16
N LEU A 137 44.80 -3.88 22.44
CA LEU A 137 46.08 -3.33 22.91
C LEU A 137 47.29 -4.25 22.64
N ARG A 138 47.09 -5.57 22.52
CA ARG A 138 48.16 -6.52 22.12
C ARG A 138 48.53 -6.46 20.64
N SER A 139 47.71 -5.84 19.78
CA SER A 139 47.96 -5.77 18.34
C SER A 139 48.84 -4.60 17.90
N SER A 140 49.17 -3.65 18.79
CA SER A 140 49.75 -2.35 18.43
C SER A 140 51.15 -2.08 18.99
N SER A 141 51.84 -3.09 19.54
CA SER A 141 53.06 -2.90 20.33
C SER A 141 54.37 -2.67 19.55
N ASN A 142 54.32 -2.36 18.25
CA ASN A 142 55.50 -2.18 17.37
C ASN A 142 55.54 -0.79 16.68
N ILE A 143 55.29 0.31 17.41
CA ILE A 143 55.51 1.68 16.90
C ILE A 143 56.36 2.49 17.89
N SER A 144 57.37 3.19 17.35
CA SER A 144 58.37 3.96 18.09
C SER A 144 57.78 5.14 18.88
N ASN A 145 58.45 5.53 19.96
CA ASN A 145 57.86 6.20 21.10
C ASN A 145 58.06 7.73 21.11
N LYS A 146 57.77 8.41 19.98
CA LYS A 146 57.65 9.88 19.89
C LYS A 146 56.33 10.22 19.20
N ASP A 147 55.67 11.29 19.68
CA ASP A 147 54.35 11.78 19.25
C ASP A 147 53.10 10.96 19.66
N LYS A 148 52.99 10.65 20.96
CA LYS A 148 51.72 10.20 21.55
C LYS A 148 50.78 11.36 21.87
N LYS A 149 49.85 11.66 20.96
CA LYS A 149 48.53 12.17 21.37
C LYS A 149 47.83 11.07 22.20
N LEU A 150 47.07 11.47 23.23
CA LEU A 150 46.42 10.55 24.17
C LEU A 150 45.60 9.46 23.45
N PRO A 151 45.66 8.19 23.89
CA PRO A 151 44.87 7.13 23.28
C PRO A 151 43.38 7.36 23.53
N ILE A 152 42.60 7.34 22.45
CA ILE A 152 41.15 7.53 22.45
C ILE A 152 40.50 6.34 23.18
N THR A 153 39.62 6.60 24.16
CA THR A 153 38.89 5.54 24.89
C THR A 153 38.01 4.74 23.94
N TYR A 154 37.79 3.43 24.16
CA TYR A 154 36.94 2.59 23.29
C TYR A 154 35.56 3.19 23.02
N SER A 155 34.92 3.82 24.02
CA SER A 155 33.64 4.54 23.86
C SER A 155 33.74 5.75 22.92
N GLN A 156 34.83 6.52 22.99
CA GLN A 156 35.11 7.67 22.11
C GLN A 156 35.56 7.25 20.71
N TRP A 157 36.28 6.12 20.60
CA TRP A 157 36.65 5.53 19.30
C TRP A 157 35.40 5.03 18.60
N LYS A 158 34.57 4.25 19.32
CA LYS A 158 33.27 3.77 18.87
C LYS A 158 32.43 4.95 18.37
N SER A 159 32.20 6.00 19.18
CA SER A 159 31.40 7.16 18.73
C SER A 159 31.96 7.88 17.49
N ARG A 160 33.28 7.81 17.23
CA ARG A 160 33.92 8.40 16.05
C ARG A 160 33.78 7.58 14.76
N THR A 161 33.87 6.25 14.83
CA THR A 161 33.86 5.37 13.63
C THR A 161 32.54 4.66 13.39
N TYR A 162 31.61 4.65 14.35
CA TYR A 162 30.40 3.80 14.31
C TYR A 162 29.54 3.91 13.03
N ARG A 163 29.40 5.13 12.49
CA ARG A 163 28.70 5.48 11.23
C ARG A 163 29.61 6.21 10.23
N ARG A 164 30.92 6.24 10.48
CA ARG A 164 31.88 6.99 9.67
C ARG A 164 32.89 6.05 9.00
N PHE A 165 33.58 6.60 8.01
CA PHE A 165 34.81 6.03 7.47
C PHE A 165 35.87 6.00 8.58
N ASP A 166 36.91 5.19 8.40
CA ASP A 166 37.91 4.98 9.45
C ASP A 166 38.74 6.27 9.74
N ASP A 167 38.63 7.29 8.88
CA ASP A 167 39.14 8.65 9.10
C ASP A 167 38.32 9.52 10.08
N GLY A 168 37.13 9.08 10.48
CA GLY A 168 36.22 9.81 11.38
C GLY A 168 35.64 11.12 10.81
N LYS A 169 35.86 11.44 9.53
CA LYS A 169 35.36 12.64 8.85
C LYS A 169 34.15 12.32 7.96
N ARG A 170 34.27 11.33 7.08
CA ARG A 170 33.22 11.01 6.08
C ARG A 170 32.14 10.11 6.67
N SER A 171 30.87 10.42 6.41
CA SER A 171 29.73 9.60 6.83
C SER A 171 29.50 8.44 5.87
N VAL A 172 29.16 7.26 6.39
CA VAL A 172 28.71 6.14 5.55
C VAL A 172 27.23 6.36 5.18
N ASP A 173 26.93 6.37 3.90
CA ASP A 173 25.58 6.59 3.37
C ASP A 173 24.90 5.27 2.99
N PHE A 174 25.64 4.43 2.26
CA PHE A 174 25.20 3.17 1.71
C PHE A 174 26.22 2.08 2.04
N VAL A 175 25.74 0.84 2.14
CA VAL A 175 26.59 -0.32 2.37
C VAL A 175 26.24 -1.42 1.38
N LEU A 176 27.26 -1.96 0.71
CA LEU A 176 27.18 -3.23 -0.01
C LEU A 176 27.81 -4.31 0.86
N ALA A 177 27.21 -5.49 0.90
CA ALA A 177 27.73 -6.64 1.64
C ALA A 177 27.82 -7.86 0.71
N TYR A 178 28.93 -8.60 0.78
CA TYR A 178 29.14 -9.84 0.05
C TYR A 178 29.87 -10.88 0.90
N ASN A 179 29.72 -12.15 0.56
CA ASN A 179 30.46 -13.24 1.21
C ASN A 179 31.90 -13.31 0.66
N GLY A 180 32.90 -13.19 1.51
CA GLY A 180 34.31 -13.28 1.12
C GLY A 180 34.82 -14.71 0.89
N GLU A 181 34.14 -15.73 1.43
CA GLU A 181 34.53 -17.15 1.32
C GLU A 181 33.95 -17.83 0.05
N ASP A 182 32.75 -17.41 -0.40
CA ASP A 182 32.00 -18.08 -1.47
C ASP A 182 32.16 -17.40 -2.87
N GLN A 183 33.08 -16.45 -3.05
CA GLN A 183 33.21 -15.71 -4.32
C GLN A 183 33.97 -16.47 -5.42
N LEU A 184 33.25 -16.90 -6.46
CA LEU A 184 33.83 -17.29 -7.75
C LEU A 184 34.64 -16.13 -8.35
N GLU A 185 35.67 -16.44 -9.15
CA GLU A 185 36.48 -15.41 -9.84
C GLU A 185 35.62 -14.48 -10.72
N GLU A 186 34.58 -15.01 -11.37
CA GLU A 186 33.66 -14.21 -12.18
C GLU A 186 32.92 -13.16 -11.33
N HIS A 187 32.48 -13.53 -10.12
CA HIS A 187 31.80 -12.63 -9.20
C HIS A 187 32.76 -11.53 -8.72
N ARG A 188 34.02 -11.90 -8.44
CA ARG A 188 35.06 -10.93 -8.06
C ARG A 188 35.34 -9.92 -9.17
N ARG A 189 35.49 -10.36 -10.43
CA ARG A 189 35.68 -9.47 -11.58
C ARG A 189 34.49 -8.52 -11.77
N LYS A 190 33.25 -9.01 -11.63
CA LYS A 190 32.04 -8.16 -11.66
C LYS A 190 32.03 -7.10 -10.54
N CYS A 191 32.44 -7.46 -9.32
CA CYS A 191 32.63 -6.48 -8.23
C CYS A 191 33.68 -5.43 -8.59
N GLU A 192 34.88 -5.85 -9.00
CA GLU A 192 35.99 -4.94 -9.32
C GLU A 192 35.62 -3.93 -10.42
N ILE A 193 34.94 -4.38 -11.49
CA ILE A 193 34.45 -3.51 -12.57
C ILE A 193 33.37 -2.53 -12.06
N PHE A 194 32.40 -3.03 -11.28
CA PHE A 194 31.33 -2.20 -10.72
C PHE A 194 31.87 -1.14 -9.75
N GLU A 195 32.82 -1.51 -8.90
CA GLU A 195 33.49 -0.61 -7.95
C GLU A 195 34.35 0.44 -8.66
N ALA A 196 35.07 0.06 -9.71
CA ALA A 196 35.81 1.00 -10.56
C ALA A 196 34.88 1.98 -11.31
N ASN A 197 33.69 1.52 -11.76
CA ASN A 197 32.66 2.38 -12.32
C ASN A 197 32.13 3.39 -11.29
N LEU A 198 31.80 2.94 -10.06
CA LEU A 198 31.36 3.82 -8.97
C LEU A 198 32.42 4.87 -8.59
N GLN A 199 33.70 4.49 -8.54
CA GLN A 199 34.79 5.44 -8.30
C GLN A 199 34.96 6.44 -9.44
N ARG A 200 34.81 6.01 -10.71
CA ARG A 200 34.84 6.90 -11.88
C ARG A 200 33.68 7.90 -11.91
N GLU A 201 32.53 7.59 -11.33
CA GLU A 201 31.44 8.55 -11.12
C GLU A 201 31.73 9.58 -10.01
N GLY A 202 32.73 9.33 -9.15
CA GLY A 202 33.13 10.18 -8.03
C GLY A 202 32.66 9.70 -6.65
N LEU A 203 32.07 8.51 -6.53
CA LEU A 203 31.73 7.93 -5.22
C LEU A 203 32.97 7.41 -4.51
N GLN A 204 33.04 7.62 -3.20
CA GLN A 204 34.15 7.19 -2.37
C GLN A 204 33.80 5.87 -1.68
N LEU A 205 34.67 4.87 -1.83
CA LEU A 205 34.50 3.52 -1.31
C LEU A 205 35.53 3.23 -0.21
N GLU A 206 35.14 2.47 0.81
CA GLU A 206 36.06 1.91 1.82
C GLU A 206 35.67 0.46 2.15
N HIS A 207 36.63 -0.46 2.02
CA HIS A 207 36.43 -1.90 2.26
C HIS A 207 36.71 -2.26 3.71
N ASN A 208 35.79 -2.99 4.33
CA ASN A 208 35.91 -3.47 5.71
C ASN A 208 35.60 -4.97 5.77
N LYS A 209 36.61 -5.79 6.12
CA LYS A 209 36.49 -7.24 6.17
C LYS A 209 36.07 -7.67 7.57
N VAL A 210 34.84 -8.15 7.74
CA VAL A 210 34.28 -8.50 9.06
C VAL A 210 33.87 -9.97 9.09
N GLN A 211 34.71 -10.79 9.73
CA GLN A 211 34.52 -12.24 9.77
C GLN A 211 34.46 -12.78 8.33
N ARG A 212 33.37 -13.46 7.95
CA ARG A 212 33.14 -13.94 6.58
C ARG A 212 32.61 -12.86 5.62
N VAL A 213 31.90 -11.85 6.13
CA VAL A 213 31.19 -10.88 5.28
C VAL A 213 32.09 -9.67 5.05
N HIS A 214 32.34 -9.37 3.78
CA HIS A 214 33.03 -8.16 3.38
C HIS A 214 32.00 -7.05 3.13
N PHE A 215 32.24 -5.89 3.73
CA PHE A 215 31.41 -4.71 3.60
C PHE A 215 32.13 -3.63 2.81
N ILE A 216 31.41 -2.95 1.93
CA ILE A 216 31.88 -1.77 1.21
C ILE A 216 31.05 -0.60 1.70
N LYS A 217 31.69 0.33 2.41
CA LYS A 217 31.11 1.60 2.83
C LYS A 217 31.12 2.55 1.62
N ILE A 218 30.00 3.20 1.32
CA ILE A 218 29.89 4.20 0.24
C ILE A 218 29.63 5.58 0.86
N HIS A 219 30.35 6.59 0.37
CA HIS A 219 30.14 8.00 0.66
C HIS A 219 30.04 8.82 -0.63
N ALA A 220 29.04 9.68 -0.72
CA ALA A 220 28.89 10.64 -1.84
C ALA A 220 29.46 12.03 -1.46
N PRO A 221 30.47 12.56 -2.19
CA PRO A 221 30.87 13.95 -2.06
C PRO A 221 29.77 14.92 -2.49
N ASP A 222 29.78 16.13 -1.94
CA ASP A 222 28.71 17.11 -2.20
C ASP A 222 28.67 17.56 -3.67
N GLU A 223 29.81 17.62 -4.36
CA GLU A 223 29.86 17.87 -5.81
C GLU A 223 29.06 16.82 -6.62
N VAL A 224 29.18 15.55 -6.26
CA VAL A 224 28.44 14.44 -6.89
C VAL A 224 26.95 14.60 -6.59
N LEU A 225 26.59 14.93 -5.35
CA LEU A 225 25.19 15.20 -4.99
C LEU A 225 24.61 16.38 -5.76
N TYR A 226 25.35 17.48 -5.92
CA TYR A 226 24.90 18.65 -6.67
C TYR A 226 24.71 18.32 -8.15
N ARG A 227 25.64 17.57 -8.76
CA ARG A 227 25.51 17.09 -10.15
C ARG A 227 24.21 16.30 -10.35
N TYR A 228 23.93 15.32 -9.50
CA TYR A 228 22.71 14.51 -9.63
C TYR A 228 21.43 15.21 -9.14
N ALA A 229 21.50 16.14 -8.19
CA ALA A 229 20.35 16.94 -7.77
C ALA A 229 19.82 17.83 -8.89
N GLU A 230 20.72 18.38 -9.73
CA GLU A 230 20.38 19.16 -10.92
C GLU A 230 19.78 18.28 -12.03
N ILE A 231 20.35 17.09 -12.26
CA ILE A 231 19.82 16.10 -13.22
C ILE A 231 18.42 15.62 -12.81
N LEU A 232 18.23 15.31 -11.52
CA LEU A 232 16.96 14.80 -10.96
C LEU A 232 15.95 15.91 -10.62
N LYS A 233 16.25 17.19 -10.93
CA LYS A 233 15.44 18.39 -10.66
C LYS A 233 14.88 18.39 -9.23
N ILE A 234 15.76 18.19 -8.25
CA ILE A 234 15.40 18.17 -6.83
C ILE A 234 15.13 19.60 -6.37
N LYS A 235 14.04 19.83 -5.65
CA LYS A 235 13.74 21.15 -5.07
C LYS A 235 14.34 21.25 -3.67
N VAL A 236 15.07 22.33 -3.43
CA VAL A 236 15.81 22.61 -2.18
C VAL A 236 15.39 23.97 -1.61
N PRO A 237 15.54 24.21 -0.31
CA PRO A 237 15.18 25.50 0.31
C PRO A 237 16.12 26.64 -0.13
N LEU A 238 15.52 27.81 -0.36
CA LEU A 238 16.23 29.07 -0.57
C LEU A 238 16.52 29.79 0.75
N LYS A 239 17.55 30.66 0.71
CA LYS A 239 17.79 31.70 1.72
C LYS A 239 16.55 32.60 1.90
N PRO A 240 16.39 33.26 3.07
CA PRO A 240 15.23 34.12 3.33
C PRO A 240 15.13 35.25 2.29
N ILE A 241 14.05 35.28 1.52
CA ILE A 241 13.77 36.34 0.54
C ILE A 241 13.00 37.48 1.25
N PRO A 242 13.35 38.76 1.05
CA PRO A 242 12.59 39.87 1.62
C PRO A 242 11.10 39.81 1.19
N GLY A 243 10.20 39.97 2.16
CA GLY A 243 8.74 39.88 1.95
C GLY A 243 8.13 38.48 2.10
N GLN A 244 8.95 37.42 2.14
CA GLN A 244 8.52 36.04 2.35
C GLN A 244 7.77 35.84 3.69
N ASP A 245 8.25 36.47 4.77
CA ASP A 245 7.66 36.34 6.11
C ASP A 245 6.23 36.88 6.19
N GLN A 246 5.89 37.90 5.39
CA GLN A 246 4.55 38.49 5.35
C GLN A 246 3.52 37.48 4.81
N ILE A 247 3.88 36.76 3.73
CA ILE A 247 3.05 35.70 3.14
C ILE A 247 2.79 34.59 4.17
N PHE A 248 3.81 34.22 4.94
CA PHE A 248 3.69 33.17 5.94
C PHE A 248 2.90 33.61 7.17
N ALA A 249 3.14 34.81 7.70
CA ALA A 249 2.42 35.38 8.84
C ALA A 249 0.91 35.50 8.55
N GLU A 250 0.55 36.01 7.36
CA GLU A 250 -0.84 36.07 6.88
C GLU A 250 -1.46 34.65 6.86
N SER A 251 -0.75 33.67 6.29
CA SER A 251 -1.23 32.28 6.22
C SER A 251 -1.38 31.60 7.59
N ALA A 252 -0.50 31.92 8.56
CA ALA A 252 -0.52 31.37 9.90
C ALA A 252 -1.64 31.97 10.77
N HIS A 253 -1.92 33.27 10.60
CA HIS A 253 -3.01 33.97 11.30
C HIS A 253 -4.38 33.43 10.88
N GLU A 254 -4.60 33.19 9.57
CA GLU A 254 -5.85 32.63 9.05
C GLU A 254 -6.09 31.14 9.40
N PHE A 255 -5.04 30.38 9.70
CA PHE A 255 -5.17 28.97 10.11
C PHE A 255 -5.64 28.85 11.57
N LYS A 256 -5.15 29.74 12.45
CA LYS A 256 -5.52 29.78 13.88
C LYS A 256 -6.98 30.21 14.14
N THR A 257 -7.70 30.80 13.18
CA THR A 257 -9.06 31.31 13.40
C THR A 257 -10.18 30.33 13.02
N CYS A 258 -10.06 29.61 11.91
CA CYS A 258 -11.17 28.83 11.34
C CYS A 258 -11.38 27.45 12.00
N LEU A 259 -10.31 26.66 12.18
CA LEU A 259 -10.41 25.30 12.73
C LEU A 259 -10.22 25.28 14.26
N SER A 260 -9.49 26.24 14.80
CA SER A 260 -8.98 26.15 16.17
C SER A 260 -10.05 26.35 17.25
N ARG A 261 -11.13 27.10 17.00
CA ARG A 261 -12.09 27.42 18.06
C ARG A 261 -12.97 26.21 18.44
N MET A 262 -13.32 25.35 17.49
CA MET A 262 -14.11 24.13 17.73
C MET A 262 -13.21 22.92 18.02
N CYS A 263 -12.05 22.81 17.36
CA CYS A 263 -11.16 21.65 17.53
C CYS A 263 -10.11 21.79 18.65
N ARG A 264 -9.63 22.99 19.06
CA ARG A 264 -8.62 23.07 20.14
C ARG A 264 -9.14 22.61 21.50
N SER A 265 -10.42 22.82 21.79
CA SER A 265 -11.00 22.37 23.07
C SER A 265 -10.97 20.84 23.15
N LEU A 266 -11.49 20.17 22.11
CA LEU A 266 -11.56 18.70 22.02
C LEU A 266 -10.19 18.01 21.85
N PHE A 267 -9.24 18.66 21.15
CA PHE A 267 -7.92 18.09 20.85
C PHE A 267 -6.76 18.75 21.62
N SER A 268 -7.05 19.47 22.71
CA SER A 268 -6.03 20.12 23.56
C SER A 268 -4.97 19.15 24.09
N SER A 269 -5.36 17.92 24.43
CA SER A 269 -4.49 16.82 24.87
C SER A 269 -3.71 16.13 23.74
N VAL A 270 -3.93 16.50 22.47
CA VAL A 270 -3.37 15.86 21.27
C VAL A 270 -2.43 16.88 20.60
N GLN A 271 -1.27 17.10 21.21
CA GLN A 271 -0.24 18.02 20.72
C GLN A 271 1.08 17.28 20.48
N LEU A 272 1.82 17.70 19.46
CA LEU A 272 3.20 17.27 19.25
C LEU A 272 4.08 17.97 20.28
N ASN A 273 5.08 17.27 20.84
CA ASN A 273 6.00 17.90 21.79
C ASN A 273 6.99 18.82 21.05
N THR A 274 6.66 20.11 20.97
CA THR A 274 7.39 21.11 20.19
C THR A 274 8.82 21.36 20.68
N ALA A 275 9.16 20.93 21.91
CA ALA A 275 10.53 21.01 22.43
C ALA A 275 11.46 19.90 21.90
N LEU A 276 10.90 18.75 21.46
CA LEU A 276 11.63 17.64 20.84
C LEU A 276 11.51 17.65 19.31
N PHE A 277 10.39 18.16 18.79
CA PHE A 277 10.12 18.29 17.36
C PHE A 277 9.69 19.74 17.07
N PRO A 278 10.66 20.67 16.84
CA PRO A 278 10.32 22.04 16.49
C PRO A 278 9.55 22.11 15.17
N GLU A 279 8.60 23.04 15.07
CA GLU A 279 7.95 23.35 13.79
C GLU A 279 8.99 23.94 12.83
N ARG A 280 9.06 23.43 11.60
CA ARG A 280 9.98 23.96 10.59
C ARG A 280 9.63 25.39 10.23
N GLU A 281 10.66 26.24 10.15
CA GLU A 281 10.56 27.52 9.48
C GLU A 281 10.13 27.30 8.01
N PRO A 282 9.08 27.98 7.53
CA PRO A 282 8.65 27.87 6.15
C PRO A 282 9.72 28.47 5.21
N ARG A 283 10.17 27.69 4.23
CA ARG A 283 11.13 28.12 3.19
C ARG A 283 10.53 27.92 1.80
N ILE A 284 10.74 28.87 0.90
CA ILE A 284 10.42 28.71 -0.52
C ILE A 284 11.42 27.72 -1.11
N HIS A 285 10.93 26.78 -1.92
CA HIS A 285 11.76 25.74 -2.53
C HIS A 285 11.93 26.02 -4.03
N LEU A 286 13.17 25.94 -4.53
CA LEU A 286 13.51 26.10 -5.95
C LEU A 286 14.21 24.83 -6.46
N GLU A 287 14.04 24.53 -7.75
CA GLU A 287 14.76 23.43 -8.42
C GLU A 287 16.25 23.70 -8.39
N PHE A 288 17.04 22.71 -7.97
CA PHE A 288 18.47 22.84 -7.83
C PHE A 288 19.15 23.01 -9.19
N SER A 289 19.93 24.08 -9.32
CA SER A 289 20.90 24.25 -10.41
C SER A 289 22.20 24.83 -9.86
N ARG A 290 23.33 24.34 -10.37
CA ARG A 290 24.66 24.73 -9.88
C ARG A 290 24.97 26.21 -10.13
N ASN A 291 24.32 26.84 -11.12
CA ASN A 291 24.46 28.26 -11.43
C ASN A 291 23.94 29.19 -10.32
N TYR A 292 23.03 28.70 -9.47
CA TYR A 292 22.36 29.48 -8.42
C TYR A 292 22.80 29.09 -7.00
N LEU A 293 24.00 28.50 -6.85
CA LEU A 293 24.48 27.98 -5.56
C LEU A 293 24.43 29.01 -4.43
N GLU A 294 24.66 30.30 -4.73
CA GLU A 294 24.59 31.40 -3.76
C GLU A 294 23.19 31.66 -3.20
N LEU A 295 22.12 31.33 -3.94
CA LEU A 295 20.73 31.57 -3.54
C LEU A 295 20.18 30.52 -2.56
N TYR A 296 20.72 29.31 -2.58
CA TYR A 296 20.27 28.24 -1.68
C TYR A 296 20.85 28.38 -0.28
N ASP A 297 20.10 27.88 0.70
CA ASP A 297 20.57 27.80 2.08
C ASP A 297 21.29 26.47 2.31
N THR A 298 22.61 26.46 2.10
CA THR A 298 23.48 25.29 2.27
C THR A 298 23.75 24.93 3.73
N GLU A 299 23.52 25.87 4.67
CA GLU A 299 23.69 25.64 6.11
C GLU A 299 22.42 25.04 6.74
N HIS A 300 21.28 25.14 6.05
CA HIS A 300 20.02 24.56 6.49
C HIS A 300 20.16 23.04 6.71
N PRO A 301 19.74 22.48 7.86
CA PRO A 301 19.91 21.06 8.18
C PRO A 301 19.18 20.12 7.20
N ASN A 302 18.21 20.67 6.46
CA ASN A 302 17.40 19.98 5.47
C ASN A 302 17.68 20.44 4.02
N PHE A 303 18.88 20.96 3.74
CA PHE A 303 19.27 21.33 2.37
C PHE A 303 19.24 20.11 1.43
N LEU A 304 19.85 19.00 1.87
CA LEU A 304 19.73 17.68 1.25
C LEU A 304 19.41 16.64 2.34
N ASP A 305 18.12 16.43 2.61
CA ASP A 305 17.64 15.44 3.58
C ASP A 305 18.31 14.07 3.38
N ALA A 306 18.54 13.31 4.46
CA ALA A 306 19.17 11.99 4.41
C ALA A 306 18.44 11.05 3.41
N GLY A 307 17.10 11.02 3.44
CA GLY A 307 16.31 10.27 2.46
C GLY A 307 16.57 10.66 1.00
N THR A 308 16.78 11.95 0.72
CA THR A 308 17.11 12.49 -0.61
C THR A 308 18.53 12.11 -1.04
N ARG A 309 19.51 12.25 -0.13
CA ARG A 309 20.91 11.83 -0.34
C ARG A 309 21.01 10.35 -0.69
N TYR A 310 20.27 9.49 0.02
CA TYR A 310 20.23 8.05 -0.29
C TYR A 310 19.47 7.72 -1.58
N SER A 311 18.45 8.51 -1.93
CA SER A 311 17.75 8.41 -3.23
C SER A 311 18.72 8.63 -4.40
N ILE A 312 19.56 9.67 -4.31
CA ILE A 312 20.60 9.98 -5.31
C ILE A 312 21.60 8.82 -5.43
N ILE A 313 22.10 8.29 -4.30
CA ILE A 313 23.10 7.20 -4.33
C ILE A 313 22.49 5.91 -4.90
N ASN A 314 21.25 5.58 -4.53
CA ASN A 314 20.53 4.44 -5.11
C ASN A 314 20.32 4.60 -6.62
N PHE A 315 20.01 5.81 -7.09
CA PHE A 315 19.89 6.12 -8.51
C PHE A 315 21.21 5.89 -9.28
N ILE A 316 22.36 6.26 -8.69
CA ILE A 316 23.67 5.94 -9.27
C ILE A 316 23.89 4.43 -9.31
N LEU A 317 23.67 3.73 -8.19
CA LEU A 317 23.86 2.27 -8.06
C LEU A 317 22.97 1.45 -9.02
N GLN A 318 21.75 1.92 -9.32
CA GLN A 318 20.85 1.28 -10.29
C GLN A 318 21.29 1.49 -11.76
N ARG A 319 22.19 2.44 -12.03
CA ARG A 319 22.62 2.82 -13.38
C ARG A 319 24.06 2.45 -13.74
N GLN A 320 24.87 1.97 -12.79
CA GLN A 320 26.22 1.54 -13.10
C GLN A 320 26.26 0.15 -13.75
N HIS A 321 27.17 -0.02 -14.70
CA HIS A 321 27.45 -1.30 -15.35
C HIS A 321 28.46 -2.15 -14.54
N PHE A 322 28.51 -3.45 -14.81
CA PHE A 322 29.43 -4.39 -14.13
C PHE A 322 30.21 -5.33 -15.06
N VAL A 323 30.18 -5.08 -16.37
CA VAL A 323 30.95 -5.82 -17.39
C VAL A 323 31.64 -4.81 -18.31
N GLU A 324 32.91 -5.03 -18.63
CA GLU A 324 33.67 -4.19 -19.56
C GLU A 324 33.37 -4.53 -21.02
N GLY A 325 33.41 -3.52 -21.91
CA GLY A 325 33.21 -3.69 -23.36
C GLY A 325 31.77 -3.91 -23.82
N GLU A 326 30.86 -4.35 -22.94
CA GLU A 326 29.45 -4.58 -23.24
C GLU A 326 28.50 -3.70 -22.41
N GLU A 327 28.24 -2.48 -22.90
CA GLU A 327 27.16 -1.58 -22.44
C GLU A 327 25.77 -2.15 -22.79
N THR A 328 25.44 -3.34 -22.27
CA THR A 328 24.11 -3.96 -22.41
C THR A 328 23.27 -3.72 -21.16
N ALA A 329 21.96 -3.61 -21.35
CA ALA A 329 20.98 -3.52 -20.27
C ALA A 329 20.93 -4.76 -19.37
N ASP A 330 21.42 -5.91 -19.86
CA ASP A 330 21.63 -7.10 -19.06
C ASP A 330 22.81 -6.96 -18.08
N ASN A 331 23.73 -6.02 -18.29
CA ASN A 331 24.88 -5.78 -17.43
C ASN A 331 24.73 -4.52 -16.56
N LEU A 332 23.49 -4.16 -16.20
CA LEU A 332 23.10 -2.88 -15.58
C LEU A 332 22.51 -3.04 -14.17
N GLY A 333 23.08 -2.30 -13.21
CA GLY A 333 22.45 -1.99 -11.93
C GLY A 333 22.66 -3.00 -10.79
N ILE A 334 22.71 -2.47 -9.57
CA ILE A 334 22.95 -3.23 -8.33
C ILE A 334 21.92 -4.34 -8.06
N GLU A 335 20.66 -4.17 -8.46
CA GLU A 335 19.59 -5.17 -8.24
C GLU A 335 19.94 -6.52 -8.87
N LYS A 336 20.53 -6.51 -10.06
CA LYS A 336 20.91 -7.75 -10.76
C LYS A 336 22.12 -8.41 -10.11
N LEU A 337 23.10 -7.63 -9.65
CA LEU A 337 24.24 -8.16 -8.88
C LEU A 337 23.81 -8.78 -7.54
N VAL A 338 22.73 -8.29 -6.93
CA VAL A 338 22.13 -8.92 -5.73
C VAL A 338 21.35 -10.18 -6.10
N GLN A 339 20.62 -10.18 -7.21
CA GLN A 339 19.88 -11.36 -7.70
C GLN A 339 20.81 -12.50 -8.14
N ASP A 340 21.93 -12.18 -8.79
CA ASP A 340 22.96 -13.13 -9.24
C ASP A 340 23.84 -13.63 -8.06
N GLY A 341 23.64 -13.12 -6.84
CA GLY A 341 24.40 -13.50 -5.65
C GLY A 341 25.84 -12.97 -5.59
N VAL A 342 26.19 -11.98 -6.43
CA VAL A 342 27.50 -11.31 -6.42
C VAL A 342 27.64 -10.44 -5.17
N TYR A 343 26.61 -9.65 -4.87
CA TYR A 343 26.41 -9.02 -3.57
C TYR A 343 25.28 -9.74 -2.82
N THR A 344 25.42 -9.94 -1.52
CA THR A 344 24.37 -10.51 -0.67
C THR A 344 23.25 -9.51 -0.42
N CYS A 345 23.58 -8.22 -0.26
CA CYS A 345 22.61 -7.13 -0.20
C CYS A 345 23.27 -5.75 -0.36
N ALA A 346 22.43 -4.77 -0.68
CA ALA A 346 22.75 -3.34 -0.68
C ALA A 346 21.69 -2.62 0.17
N TYR A 347 22.10 -1.75 1.11
CA TYR A 347 21.17 -1.08 2.03
C TYR A 347 21.69 0.26 2.56
N THR A 348 20.75 1.10 3.01
CA THR A 348 21.05 2.36 3.71
C THR A 348 21.16 2.12 5.21
N LEU A 349 21.95 2.95 5.90
CA LEU A 349 22.09 2.86 7.35
C LEU A 349 20.98 3.63 8.07
N HIS A 350 20.56 3.10 9.21
CA HIS A 350 19.79 3.90 10.16
C HIS A 350 20.63 5.09 10.66
N ASP A 351 19.99 6.08 11.27
CA ASP A 351 20.67 7.02 12.16
C ASP A 351 20.27 6.68 13.60
N LYS A 352 21.23 6.51 14.53
CA LYS A 352 20.89 6.09 15.90
C LYS A 352 20.16 7.19 16.67
N ASP A 353 20.64 8.43 16.59
CA ASP A 353 20.08 9.53 17.38
C ASP A 353 18.63 9.83 16.95
N ASP A 354 18.38 9.90 15.64
CA ASP A 354 17.02 10.13 15.13
C ASP A 354 16.12 8.90 15.26
N ARG A 355 16.65 7.68 15.11
CA ARG A 355 15.91 6.44 15.38
C ARG A 355 15.42 6.40 16.82
N ASP A 356 16.28 6.69 17.78
CA ASP A 356 15.94 6.61 19.21
C ASP A 356 14.95 7.72 19.62
N ARG A 357 15.06 8.93 19.03
CA ARG A 357 14.04 9.99 19.16
C ARG A 357 12.68 9.54 18.63
N LEU A 358 12.63 9.00 17.41
CA LEU A 358 11.40 8.50 16.78
C LEU A 358 10.81 7.30 17.52
N LEU A 359 11.66 6.38 18.01
CA LEU A 359 11.24 5.23 18.82
C LEU A 359 10.62 5.64 20.17
N LYS A 360 11.14 6.69 20.81
CA LYS A 360 10.68 7.12 22.13
C LYS A 360 9.33 7.84 22.09
N GLU A 361 9.16 8.77 21.14
CA GLU A 361 8.02 9.67 21.11
C GLU A 361 6.93 9.31 20.08
N TRP A 362 7.26 8.59 19.00
CA TRP A 362 6.30 8.21 17.95
C TRP A 362 6.00 6.70 17.92
N ALA A 363 7.01 5.85 17.78
CA ALA A 363 6.86 4.39 17.69
C ALA A 363 6.78 3.72 19.07
N ASN A 364 5.87 4.23 19.92
CA ASN A 364 5.62 3.76 21.27
C ASN A 364 4.12 3.72 21.54
N ILE A 365 3.59 2.54 21.87
CA ILE A 365 2.15 2.30 22.12
C ILE A 365 1.62 3.19 23.27
N SER A 366 2.46 3.50 24.27
CA SER A 366 2.10 4.41 25.36
C SER A 366 1.78 5.84 24.88
N LYS A 367 2.38 6.27 23.76
CA LYS A 367 2.20 7.61 23.16
C LYS A 367 1.06 7.68 22.14
N TRP A 368 0.08 6.78 22.21
CA TRP A 368 -1.01 6.68 21.23
C TRP A 368 -1.75 7.99 20.95
N LYS A 369 -1.91 8.86 21.96
CA LYS A 369 -2.56 10.19 21.85
C LYS A 369 -1.72 11.27 21.15
N ASN A 370 -0.41 11.07 20.98
CA ASN A 370 0.46 12.11 20.41
C ASN A 370 0.29 12.22 18.90
N LEU A 371 0.32 13.46 18.37
CA LEU A 371 0.40 13.70 16.93
C LEU A 371 1.67 13.08 16.32
N GLN A 372 1.61 12.75 15.04
CA GLN A 372 2.72 12.13 14.31
C GLN A 372 3.71 13.21 13.82
N PRO A 373 5.02 13.04 14.00
CA PRO A 373 6.06 13.96 13.50
C PRO A 373 6.31 13.75 12.00
N LEU A 374 5.31 14.07 11.16
CA LEU A 374 5.32 13.78 9.70
C LEU A 374 6.54 14.34 8.96
N ASP A 375 7.03 15.49 9.40
CA ASP A 375 8.21 16.15 8.83
C ASP A 375 9.48 15.32 9.08
N GLN A 376 9.74 14.93 10.33
CA GLN A 376 10.90 14.11 10.68
C GLN A 376 10.82 12.70 10.07
N ILE A 377 9.61 12.14 9.93
CA ILE A 377 9.37 10.89 9.18
C ILE A 377 9.76 11.07 7.70
N LYS A 378 9.47 12.22 7.07
CA LYS A 378 9.85 12.54 5.68
C LYS A 378 11.36 12.65 5.50
N ASP A 379 12.09 13.25 6.44
CA ASP A 379 13.56 13.35 6.33
C ASP A 379 14.24 11.98 6.53
N TYR A 380 13.68 11.17 7.43
CA TYR A 380 14.24 9.87 7.77
C TYR A 380 13.95 8.79 6.72
N PHE A 381 12.68 8.63 6.32
CA PHE A 381 12.24 7.56 5.42
C PHE A 381 11.90 8.02 3.99
N GLY A 382 11.89 9.33 3.72
CA GLY A 382 11.45 9.89 2.45
C GLY A 382 9.94 10.10 2.35
N ALA A 383 9.53 10.77 1.27
CA ALA A 383 8.16 11.24 1.10
C ALA A 383 7.12 10.12 0.92
N LYS A 384 7.45 9.02 0.21
CA LYS A 384 6.52 7.89 -0.02
C LYS A 384 6.05 7.25 1.31
N VAL A 385 6.96 7.09 2.28
CA VAL A 385 6.65 6.57 3.63
C VAL A 385 5.93 7.62 4.49
N ALA A 386 6.39 8.87 4.48
CA ALA A 386 5.74 9.92 5.26
C ALA A 386 4.30 10.21 4.80
N LEU A 387 4.01 10.08 3.51
CA LEU A 387 2.67 10.23 2.96
C LEU A 387 1.73 9.09 3.38
N TYR A 388 2.25 7.86 3.53
CA TYR A 388 1.50 6.74 4.11
C TYR A 388 1.06 7.04 5.55
N PHE A 389 1.99 7.46 6.42
CA PHE A 389 1.66 7.81 7.80
C PHE A 389 0.76 9.04 7.93
N ALA A 390 0.92 10.02 7.02
CA ALA A 390 0.01 11.16 6.92
C ALA A 390 -1.41 10.73 6.50
N TRP A 391 -1.52 9.80 5.55
CA TRP A 391 -2.79 9.23 5.10
C TRP A 391 -3.48 8.43 6.20
N LEU A 392 -2.76 7.48 6.82
CA LEU A 392 -3.28 6.65 7.90
C LEU A 392 -3.68 7.51 9.12
N GLY A 393 -2.88 8.52 9.45
CA GLY A 393 -3.21 9.50 10.49
C GLY A 393 -4.48 10.30 10.20
N PHE A 394 -4.62 10.79 8.96
CA PHE A 394 -5.80 11.53 8.52
C PHE A 394 -7.06 10.65 8.49
N TYR A 395 -6.94 9.40 8.00
CA TYR A 395 -8.01 8.40 8.01
C TYR A 395 -8.48 8.10 9.43
N THR A 396 -7.53 7.90 10.36
CA THR A 396 -7.82 7.73 11.80
C THR A 396 -8.57 8.92 12.39
N GLN A 397 -8.14 10.15 12.08
CA GLN A 397 -8.83 11.37 12.54
C GLN A 397 -10.25 11.49 11.98
N MET A 398 -10.45 11.17 10.70
CA MET A 398 -11.77 11.23 10.06
C MET A 398 -12.72 10.11 10.53
N LEU A 399 -12.20 8.98 11.03
CA LEU A 399 -13.03 7.94 11.65
C LEU A 399 -13.64 8.36 13.00
N ILE A 400 -13.05 9.30 13.74
CA ILE A 400 -13.53 9.74 15.06
C ILE A 400 -15.01 10.21 15.03
N PRO A 401 -15.42 11.22 14.22
CA PRO A 401 -16.80 11.72 14.24
C PRO A 401 -17.83 10.65 13.85
N ILE A 402 -17.50 9.78 12.89
CA ILE A 402 -18.43 8.74 12.43
C ILE A 402 -18.50 7.55 13.39
N SER A 403 -17.42 7.27 14.14
CA SER A 403 -17.43 6.29 15.25
C SER A 403 -18.29 6.77 16.43
N ILE A 404 -18.23 8.07 16.75
CA ILE A 404 -19.11 8.67 17.76
C ILE A 404 -20.57 8.55 17.30
N PHE A 405 -20.87 8.88 16.04
CA PHE A 405 -22.25 8.79 15.54
C PHE A 405 -22.76 7.34 15.47
N GLY A 406 -21.93 6.38 15.05
CA GLY A 406 -22.27 4.96 15.06
C GLY A 406 -22.51 4.42 16.47
N LEU A 407 -21.71 4.84 17.45
CA LEU A 407 -21.92 4.52 18.87
C LEU A 407 -23.24 5.12 19.40
N LEU A 408 -23.57 6.36 19.05
CA LEU A 408 -24.85 6.98 19.42
C LEU A 408 -26.05 6.24 18.80
N CYS A 409 -25.97 5.81 17.54
CA CYS A 409 -27.01 5.02 16.89
C CYS A 409 -27.19 3.64 17.56
N PHE A 410 -26.09 3.00 17.96
CA PHE A 410 -26.10 1.74 18.70
C PHE A 410 -26.70 1.90 20.12
N LEU A 411 -26.30 2.94 20.85
CA LEU A 411 -26.84 3.26 22.18
C LEU A 411 -28.33 3.60 22.12
N TYR A 412 -28.78 4.31 21.08
CA TYR A 412 -30.21 4.55 20.84
C TYR A 412 -30.97 3.23 20.70
N GLY A 413 -30.51 2.33 19.81
CA GLY A 413 -31.11 1.00 19.63
C GLY A 413 -31.12 0.16 20.92
N PHE A 414 -30.07 0.25 21.73
CA PHE A 414 -29.97 -0.46 23.01
C PHE A 414 -30.95 0.09 24.06
N ILE A 415 -31.15 1.40 24.12
CA ILE A 415 -32.11 2.02 25.05
C ILE A 415 -33.56 1.71 24.62
N THR A 416 -33.85 1.72 23.32
CA THR A 416 -35.22 1.52 22.79
C THR A 416 -35.60 0.05 22.54
N TRP A 417 -34.73 -0.92 22.83
CA TRP A 417 -34.95 -2.34 22.53
C TRP A 417 -36.16 -3.00 23.24
N GLY A 418 -36.65 -2.41 24.34
CA GLY A 418 -37.84 -2.88 25.06
C GLY A 418 -39.16 -2.25 24.59
N SER A 419 -39.06 -1.19 23.77
CA SER A 419 -40.20 -0.45 23.21
C SER A 419 -40.57 -0.86 21.78
N ASP A 420 -39.80 -1.73 21.13
CA ASP A 420 -40.11 -2.23 19.78
C ASP A 420 -41.33 -3.17 19.79
N PRO A 421 -42.40 -2.88 19.02
CA PRO A 421 -43.59 -3.71 19.00
C PRO A 421 -43.31 -5.11 18.43
N ILE A 422 -42.52 -5.22 17.36
CA ILE A 422 -42.26 -6.51 16.69
C ILE A 422 -41.49 -7.47 17.61
N SER A 423 -40.47 -6.96 18.31
CA SER A 423 -39.72 -7.74 19.29
C SER A 423 -40.58 -8.14 20.47
N ARG A 424 -41.56 -7.32 20.87
CA ARG A 424 -42.53 -7.67 21.93
C ARG A 424 -43.47 -8.77 21.47
N ASP A 425 -44.12 -8.61 20.31
CA ASP A 425 -45.04 -9.59 19.72
C ASP A 425 -44.38 -10.98 19.58
N ILE A 426 -43.10 -11.04 19.19
CA ILE A 426 -42.33 -12.29 19.07
C ILE A 426 -42.04 -12.93 20.43
N CYS A 427 -41.81 -12.15 21.48
CA CYS A 427 -41.50 -12.67 22.83
C CYS A 427 -42.74 -13.04 23.65
N ASP A 428 -43.88 -12.38 23.39
CA ASP A 428 -45.13 -12.59 24.13
C ASP A 428 -45.99 -13.70 23.48
N ASP A 429 -45.76 -14.02 22.19
CA ASP A 429 -46.43 -15.12 21.49
C ASP A 429 -45.95 -16.50 21.96
N ASN A 430 -46.87 -17.27 22.53
CA ASN A 430 -46.65 -18.67 22.93
C ASN A 430 -47.30 -19.70 22.00
N GLY A 431 -48.09 -19.26 21.00
CA GLY A 431 -48.94 -20.12 20.20
C GLY A 431 -48.43 -20.44 18.79
N THR A 432 -47.55 -19.60 18.21
CA THR A 432 -47.22 -19.77 16.79
C THR A 432 -46.08 -20.76 16.54
N ILE A 433 -46.40 -21.82 15.80
CA ILE A 433 -45.49 -22.89 15.38
C ILE A 433 -44.95 -22.62 13.97
N MET A 434 -43.64 -22.72 13.81
CA MET A 434 -42.93 -22.46 12.56
C MET A 434 -42.55 -23.75 11.84
N CYS A 435 -42.55 -23.71 10.51
CA CYS A 435 -42.18 -24.86 9.67
C CYS A 435 -40.68 -25.22 9.81
N PRO A 436 -40.30 -26.51 9.64
CA PRO A 436 -38.91 -26.96 9.79
C PRO A 436 -38.00 -26.44 8.67
N GLN A 437 -36.81 -25.97 9.07
CA GLN A 437 -35.79 -25.39 8.19
C GLN A 437 -34.99 -26.43 7.38
N CYS A 438 -35.14 -27.73 7.64
CA CYS A 438 -34.44 -28.78 6.91
C CYS A 438 -35.33 -30.01 6.60
N ASP A 439 -34.89 -30.82 5.64
CA ASP A 439 -35.68 -31.93 5.06
C ASP A 439 -35.65 -33.23 5.90
N ARG A 440 -34.69 -33.39 6.81
CA ARG A 440 -34.50 -34.60 7.62
C ARG A 440 -34.09 -34.21 9.04
N SER A 441 -34.72 -34.81 10.06
CA SER A 441 -34.37 -34.57 11.46
C SER A 441 -34.36 -33.09 11.89
N CYS A 442 -35.30 -32.30 11.37
CA CYS A 442 -35.67 -31.00 11.94
C CYS A 442 -37.10 -31.08 12.47
N ASP A 443 -37.27 -30.72 13.74
CA ASP A 443 -38.59 -30.59 14.36
C ASP A 443 -39.20 -29.22 14.05
N TYR A 444 -40.52 -29.10 14.24
CA TYR A 444 -41.19 -27.81 14.32
C TYR A 444 -40.69 -27.04 15.56
N TRP A 445 -40.62 -25.71 15.47
CA TRP A 445 -40.06 -24.85 16.51
C TRP A 445 -41.00 -23.67 16.81
N ARG A 446 -40.93 -23.13 18.03
CA ARG A 446 -41.81 -22.04 18.47
C ARG A 446 -41.18 -20.68 18.17
N LEU A 447 -42.01 -19.71 17.76
CA LEU A 447 -41.52 -18.38 17.40
C LEU A 447 -40.79 -17.67 18.56
N ASN A 448 -41.26 -17.83 19.80
CA ASN A 448 -40.68 -17.26 21.02
C ASN A 448 -39.19 -17.60 21.22
N GLU A 449 -38.74 -18.78 20.77
CA GLU A 449 -37.33 -19.19 20.85
C GLU A 449 -36.39 -18.21 20.13
N THR A 450 -36.91 -17.38 19.22
CA THR A 450 -36.16 -16.37 18.48
C THR A 450 -36.25 -14.95 19.05
N CYS A 451 -36.93 -14.76 20.20
CA CYS A 451 -37.06 -13.50 20.94
C CYS A 451 -35.72 -12.76 21.14
N THR A 452 -34.66 -13.47 21.56
CA THR A 452 -33.32 -12.89 21.78
C THR A 452 -32.66 -12.42 20.49
N SER A 453 -32.81 -13.20 19.42
CA SER A 453 -32.29 -12.87 18.08
C SER A 453 -33.02 -11.66 17.48
N SER A 454 -34.35 -11.57 17.66
CA SER A 454 -35.16 -10.44 17.19
C SER A 454 -34.77 -9.13 17.89
N LYS A 455 -34.68 -9.13 19.22
CA LYS A 455 -34.24 -7.96 20.01
C LYS A 455 -32.86 -7.44 19.59
N PHE A 456 -31.93 -8.34 19.29
CA PHE A 456 -30.60 -7.97 18.81
C PHE A 456 -30.62 -7.56 17.33
N ASN A 457 -31.52 -8.07 16.49
CA ASN A 457 -31.72 -7.51 15.15
C ASN A 457 -32.25 -6.07 15.20
N TYR A 458 -33.19 -5.74 16.10
CA TYR A 458 -33.68 -4.36 16.29
C TYR A 458 -32.57 -3.38 16.69
N LEU A 459 -31.58 -3.81 17.47
CA LEU A 459 -30.39 -3.01 17.81
C LEU A 459 -29.67 -2.45 16.55
N ILE A 460 -29.80 -3.14 15.42
CA ILE A 460 -29.19 -2.78 14.13
C ILE A 460 -30.23 -2.27 13.11
N ASP A 461 -31.43 -2.86 13.04
CA ASP A 461 -32.54 -2.46 12.16
C ASP A 461 -33.52 -1.51 12.89
N ASN A 462 -33.04 -0.31 13.20
CA ASN A 462 -33.81 0.77 13.79
C ASN A 462 -33.89 2.00 12.88
N ASN A 463 -34.77 2.96 13.21
CA ASN A 463 -34.99 4.16 12.39
C ASN A 463 -33.74 5.05 12.26
N MET A 464 -32.81 5.03 13.22
CA MET A 464 -31.56 5.79 13.15
C MET A 464 -30.57 5.19 12.14
N THR A 465 -30.67 3.90 11.81
CA THR A 465 -29.79 3.23 10.84
C THR A 465 -29.90 3.81 9.43
N VAL A 466 -31.07 4.35 9.05
CA VAL A 466 -31.23 5.08 7.78
C VAL A 466 -30.47 6.41 7.81
N VAL A 467 -30.54 7.14 8.93
CA VAL A 467 -29.79 8.40 9.12
C VAL A 467 -28.29 8.12 9.11
N PHE A 468 -27.86 7.05 9.78
CA PHE A 468 -26.49 6.56 9.74
C PHE A 468 -26.03 6.23 8.31
N ALA A 469 -26.87 5.61 7.48
CA ALA A 469 -26.55 5.33 6.08
C ALA A 469 -26.28 6.60 5.25
N LEU A 470 -27.12 7.62 5.41
CA LEU A 470 -26.94 8.92 4.75
C LEU A 470 -25.64 9.59 5.23
N SER A 471 -25.38 9.59 6.54
CA SER A 471 -24.14 10.13 7.13
C SER A 471 -22.88 9.38 6.66
N MET A 472 -22.90 8.05 6.60
CA MET A 472 -21.80 7.22 6.08
C MET A 472 -21.50 7.55 4.60
N ALA A 473 -22.54 7.67 3.78
CA ALA A 473 -22.40 7.94 2.34
C ALA A 473 -21.89 9.35 2.04
N ILE A 474 -22.22 10.35 2.87
CA ILE A 474 -21.66 11.70 2.81
C ILE A 474 -20.21 11.68 3.32
N TRP A 475 -19.97 11.08 4.48
CA TRP A 475 -18.66 10.98 5.12
C TRP A 475 -17.59 10.37 4.19
N ALA A 476 -17.92 9.31 3.45
CA ALA A 476 -16.98 8.65 2.55
C ALA A 476 -16.44 9.60 1.44
N VAL A 477 -17.27 10.53 0.94
CA VAL A 477 -16.81 11.54 -0.03
C VAL A 477 -16.14 12.72 0.66
N VAL A 478 -16.64 13.20 1.81
CA VAL A 478 -15.95 14.23 2.61
C VAL A 478 -14.52 13.82 2.92
N TYR A 479 -14.32 12.57 3.34
CA TYR A 479 -13.01 11.98 3.63
C TYR A 479 -12.08 12.04 2.41
N LEU A 480 -12.51 11.58 1.24
CA LEU A 480 -11.67 11.56 0.03
C LEU A 480 -11.31 12.98 -0.45
N GLU A 481 -12.28 13.89 -0.52
CA GLU A 481 -12.02 15.25 -1.00
C GLU A 481 -11.17 16.07 0.00
N PHE A 482 -11.39 15.89 1.31
CA PHE A 482 -10.51 16.49 2.31
C PHE A 482 -9.12 15.85 2.36
N TRP A 483 -8.97 14.56 2.04
CA TRP A 483 -7.66 13.93 1.91
C TRP A 483 -6.84 14.58 0.78
N LYS A 484 -7.42 14.74 -0.42
CA LYS A 484 -6.74 15.44 -1.54
C LYS A 484 -6.26 16.83 -1.12
N ARG A 485 -7.14 17.61 -0.49
CA ARG A 485 -6.85 18.97 -0.03
C ARG A 485 -5.76 19.02 1.03
N TYR A 486 -5.74 18.06 1.95
CA TYR A 486 -4.71 17.95 2.98
C TYR A 486 -3.36 17.51 2.38
N SER A 487 -3.38 16.48 1.53
CA SER A 487 -2.21 15.98 0.78
C SER A 487 -1.55 17.09 -0.05
N ALA A 488 -2.32 17.87 -0.82
CA ALA A 488 -1.79 18.99 -1.60
C ALA A 488 -1.03 20.03 -0.76
N GLY A 489 -1.48 20.30 0.47
CA GLY A 489 -0.76 21.17 1.41
C GLY A 489 0.55 20.58 1.92
N LEU A 490 0.55 19.28 2.22
CA LEU A 490 1.72 18.57 2.72
C LEU A 490 2.81 18.41 1.64
N VAL A 491 2.40 18.03 0.42
CA VAL A 491 3.26 17.90 -0.76
C VAL A 491 3.93 19.23 -1.13
N HIS A 492 3.20 20.35 -1.01
CA HIS A 492 3.78 21.67 -1.20
C HIS A 492 4.78 22.04 -0.09
N ARG A 493 4.42 21.79 1.19
CA ARG A 493 5.31 22.03 2.33
C ARG A 493 6.62 21.25 2.26
N TRP A 494 6.62 20.08 1.62
CA TRP A 494 7.79 19.25 1.39
C TRP A 494 8.57 19.56 0.10
N GLY A 495 8.19 20.60 -0.66
CA GLY A 495 8.88 20.99 -1.89
C GLY A 495 8.61 20.08 -3.10
N LEU A 496 7.58 19.23 -3.06
CA LEU A 496 7.29 18.22 -4.09
C LEU A 496 6.29 18.70 -5.16
N THR A 497 5.84 19.95 -5.08
CA THR A 497 4.97 20.58 -6.09
C THR A 497 5.68 20.75 -7.44
N GLY A 498 5.02 20.29 -8.51
CA GLY A 498 5.55 20.31 -9.87
C GLY A 498 6.36 19.06 -10.25
N PHE A 499 6.56 18.10 -9.34
CA PHE A 499 7.12 16.80 -9.71
C PHE A 499 6.18 16.06 -10.69
N THR A 500 6.66 15.81 -11.91
CA THR A 500 5.94 15.12 -12.98
C THR A 500 6.52 13.73 -13.22
N HIS A 501 5.67 12.70 -13.24
CA HIS A 501 6.07 11.30 -13.48
C HIS A 501 6.74 11.07 -14.84
N HIS A 502 6.60 12.00 -15.80
CA HIS A 502 7.23 11.94 -17.12
C HIS A 502 8.77 12.01 -17.10
N VAL A 503 9.39 12.26 -15.94
CA VAL A 503 10.85 12.25 -15.74
C VAL A 503 11.32 10.99 -15.00
N GLU A 504 10.44 10.00 -14.73
CA GLU A 504 10.85 8.72 -14.15
C GLU A 504 11.58 7.86 -15.19
N HIS A 505 12.80 7.44 -14.87
CA HIS A 505 13.62 6.62 -15.77
C HIS A 505 13.08 5.19 -15.91
N PRO A 506 13.30 4.52 -17.06
CA PRO A 506 12.89 3.13 -17.26
C PRO A 506 13.64 2.18 -16.31
N ARG A 507 12.94 1.15 -15.84
CA ARG A 507 13.47 0.13 -14.92
C ARG A 507 14.57 -0.69 -15.62
N PRO A 508 15.72 -1.00 -14.97
CA PRO A 508 16.78 -1.79 -15.59
C PRO A 508 16.29 -3.17 -16.07
N GLN A 509 15.39 -3.80 -15.31
CA GLN A 509 14.79 -5.10 -15.65
C GLN A 509 13.93 -5.06 -16.92
N TYR A 510 13.30 -3.91 -17.23
CA TYR A 510 12.55 -3.70 -18.47
C TYR A 510 13.48 -3.62 -19.67
N LEU A 511 14.58 -2.86 -19.55
CA LEU A 511 15.60 -2.73 -20.58
C LEU A 511 16.28 -4.08 -20.87
N ALA A 512 16.63 -4.87 -19.84
CA ALA A 512 17.19 -6.21 -19.96
C ALA A 512 16.23 -7.20 -20.67
N LYS A 513 14.93 -7.10 -20.38
CA LYS A 513 13.89 -7.91 -21.05
C LYS A 513 13.76 -7.56 -22.54
N ILE A 514 14.09 -6.33 -22.92
CA ILE A 514 14.07 -5.85 -24.30
C ILE A 514 15.34 -6.26 -25.06
N SER A 515 16.54 -6.13 -24.47
CA SER A 515 17.80 -6.62 -25.08
C SER A 515 17.74 -8.10 -25.44
N ARG A 516 17.09 -8.91 -24.61
CA ARG A 516 16.91 -10.35 -24.86
C ARG A 516 15.95 -10.69 -26.01
N SER A 517 15.06 -9.78 -26.41
CA SER A 517 14.05 -10.05 -27.43
C SER A 517 14.54 -9.73 -28.83
N ARG A 518 14.81 -10.75 -29.67
CA ARG A 518 15.36 -10.55 -31.04
C ARG A 518 14.60 -9.54 -31.91
N ARG A 519 13.28 -9.38 -31.72
CA ARG A 519 12.45 -8.42 -32.48
C ARG A 519 12.57 -6.96 -31.99
N LEU A 520 13.02 -6.74 -30.75
CA LEU A 520 13.11 -5.39 -30.14
C LEU A 520 14.54 -4.97 -29.81
N ALA A 521 15.48 -5.91 -29.70
CA ALA A 521 16.90 -5.64 -29.46
C ALA A 521 17.49 -4.64 -30.47
N GLY A 522 17.15 -4.81 -31.77
CA GLY A 522 17.56 -3.90 -32.85
C GLY A 522 16.88 -2.52 -32.85
N LYS A 523 16.00 -2.23 -31.88
CA LYS A 523 15.40 -0.90 -31.65
C LYS A 523 15.82 -0.27 -30.32
N ALA A 524 16.55 -1.00 -29.47
CA ALA A 524 16.92 -0.58 -28.11
C ALA A 524 18.31 0.07 -28.03
N TYR A 525 19.09 -0.02 -29.11
CA TYR A 525 20.42 0.57 -29.22
C TYR A 525 20.54 1.27 -30.56
N GLU A 526 20.94 2.53 -30.52
CA GLU A 526 21.45 3.24 -31.69
C GLU A 526 22.97 3.29 -31.58
N GLN A 527 23.66 3.10 -32.71
CA GLN A 527 25.12 3.11 -32.75
C GLN A 527 25.55 4.47 -33.28
N ASP A 528 26.15 5.27 -32.41
CA ASP A 528 26.69 6.58 -32.78
C ASP A 528 27.88 6.43 -33.74
N GLN A 529 28.21 7.50 -34.48
CA GLN A 529 29.32 7.52 -35.45
C GLN A 529 30.69 7.23 -34.80
N THR A 530 30.80 7.41 -33.48
CA THR A 530 31.96 7.03 -32.66
C THR A 530 32.06 5.53 -32.34
N GLY A 531 31.09 4.71 -32.76
CA GLY A 531 31.00 3.28 -32.45
C GLY A 531 30.40 2.97 -31.07
N LYS A 532 30.03 3.99 -30.29
CA LYS A 532 29.42 3.82 -28.97
C LYS A 532 27.92 3.47 -29.09
N ARG A 533 27.46 2.48 -28.33
CA ARG A 533 26.04 2.06 -28.30
C ARG A 533 25.28 2.89 -27.28
N THR A 534 24.49 3.86 -27.71
CA THR A 534 23.60 4.59 -26.80
C THR A 534 22.33 3.78 -26.58
N THR A 535 21.91 3.68 -25.30
CA THR A 535 20.64 3.06 -24.93
C THR A 535 19.50 4.03 -25.23
N LEU A 536 18.77 3.78 -26.32
CA LEU A 536 17.55 4.51 -26.63
C LEU A 536 16.41 3.90 -25.80
N ASP A 537 15.60 4.71 -25.12
CA ASP A 537 14.41 4.23 -24.39
C ASP A 537 13.33 3.81 -25.42
N PRO A 538 13.11 2.52 -25.66
CA PRO A 538 12.39 2.08 -26.84
C PRO A 538 10.91 1.87 -26.51
N ASP A 539 10.04 2.68 -27.09
CA ASP A 539 8.60 2.51 -26.93
C ASP A 539 8.12 1.22 -27.61
N VAL A 540 7.77 0.24 -26.78
CA VAL A 540 7.33 -1.08 -27.23
C VAL A 540 5.87 -1.03 -27.72
N PRO A 541 5.56 -1.47 -28.96
CA PRO A 541 4.26 -1.28 -29.57
C PRO A 541 3.17 -2.12 -28.88
N PHE A 542 2.15 -1.44 -28.34
CA PHE A 542 1.12 -2.07 -27.50
C PHE A 542 0.49 -3.31 -28.15
N TRP A 543 -0.09 -3.17 -29.35
CA TRP A 543 -0.83 -4.25 -30.02
C TRP A 543 0.01 -5.45 -30.45
N SER A 544 1.30 -5.24 -30.75
CA SER A 544 2.17 -6.30 -31.27
C SER A 544 2.89 -7.08 -30.17
N THR A 545 3.25 -6.42 -29.06
CA THR A 545 4.12 -7.02 -28.04
C THR A 545 3.63 -6.90 -26.59
N LYS A 546 2.97 -5.80 -26.18
CA LYS A 546 2.41 -5.69 -24.81
C LYS A 546 1.06 -6.42 -24.66
N PHE A 547 0.25 -6.45 -25.71
CA PHE A 547 -1.14 -6.91 -25.64
C PHE A 547 -1.28 -8.35 -25.16
N LEU A 548 -0.54 -9.31 -25.76
CA LEU A 548 -0.67 -10.72 -25.40
C LEU A 548 -0.25 -11.00 -23.93
N PRO A 549 0.94 -10.55 -23.44
CA PRO A 549 1.29 -10.66 -22.03
C PRO A 549 0.25 -10.04 -21.09
N ASN A 550 -0.16 -8.79 -21.34
CA ASN A 550 -1.15 -8.11 -20.49
C ASN A 550 -2.50 -8.84 -20.50
N PHE A 551 -2.98 -9.29 -21.67
CA PHE A 551 -4.22 -10.05 -21.80
C PHE A 551 -4.16 -11.38 -21.04
N THR A 552 -3.06 -12.14 -21.16
CA THR A 552 -2.90 -13.39 -20.40
C THR A 552 -2.85 -13.14 -18.89
N SER A 553 -2.17 -12.08 -18.46
CA SER A 553 -2.05 -11.67 -17.06
C SER A 553 -3.42 -11.34 -16.44
N TYR A 554 -4.20 -10.47 -17.08
CA TYR A 554 -5.57 -10.16 -16.63
C TYR A 554 -6.53 -11.35 -16.76
N SER A 555 -6.35 -12.24 -17.75
CA SER A 555 -7.15 -13.46 -17.88
C SER A 555 -6.89 -14.45 -16.73
N ILE A 556 -5.63 -14.61 -16.31
CA ILE A 556 -5.28 -15.45 -15.15
C ILE A 556 -5.80 -14.84 -13.84
N MET A 557 -5.80 -13.51 -13.69
CA MET A 557 -6.48 -12.84 -12.58
C MET A 557 -7.97 -13.20 -12.53
N VAL A 558 -8.69 -13.09 -13.65
CA VAL A 558 -10.12 -13.44 -13.72
C VAL A 558 -10.36 -14.93 -13.44
N LEU A 559 -9.49 -15.83 -13.92
CA LEU A 559 -9.55 -17.25 -13.59
C LEU A 559 -9.45 -17.49 -12.06
N PHE A 560 -8.49 -16.85 -11.38
CA PHE A 560 -8.34 -16.97 -9.93
C PHE A 560 -9.51 -16.38 -9.15
N ILE A 561 -10.13 -15.32 -9.67
CA ILE A 561 -11.38 -14.75 -9.13
C ILE A 561 -12.54 -15.75 -9.27
N CYS A 562 -12.66 -16.46 -10.40
CA CYS A 562 -13.64 -17.54 -10.53
C CYS A 562 -13.36 -18.69 -9.55
N ILE A 563 -12.09 -19.06 -9.35
CA ILE A 563 -11.69 -20.10 -8.39
C ILE A 563 -12.05 -19.72 -6.95
N SER A 564 -11.82 -18.47 -6.51
CA SER A 564 -12.19 -18.04 -5.16
C SER A 564 -13.70 -18.02 -4.95
N VAL A 565 -14.49 -17.54 -5.93
CA VAL A 565 -15.95 -17.60 -5.88
C VAL A 565 -16.47 -19.05 -5.83
N ILE A 566 -15.85 -19.98 -6.58
CA ILE A 566 -16.18 -21.42 -6.52
C ILE A 566 -15.80 -22.02 -5.16
N ALA A 567 -14.65 -21.65 -4.59
CA ALA A 567 -14.24 -22.13 -3.27
C ALA A 567 -15.21 -21.66 -2.17
N ILE A 568 -15.61 -20.39 -2.18
CA ILE A 568 -16.61 -19.83 -1.25
C ILE A 568 -17.98 -20.51 -1.46
N ALA A 569 -18.40 -20.73 -2.71
CA ALA A 569 -19.61 -21.51 -2.99
C ALA A 569 -19.51 -22.95 -2.47
N GLY A 570 -18.33 -23.59 -2.55
CA GLY A 570 -18.03 -24.89 -1.95
C GLY A 570 -18.14 -24.89 -0.43
N ILE A 571 -17.65 -23.85 0.26
CA ILE A 571 -17.82 -23.68 1.71
C ILE A 571 -19.30 -23.51 2.06
N ILE A 572 -20.07 -22.76 1.27
CA ILE A 572 -21.52 -22.61 1.46
C ILE A 572 -22.24 -23.95 1.27
N ILE A 573 -21.85 -24.76 0.26
CA ILE A 573 -22.38 -26.11 0.06
C ILE A 573 -22.01 -27.03 1.22
N TYR A 574 -20.79 -26.92 1.77
CA TYR A 574 -20.38 -27.64 2.97
C TYR A 574 -21.24 -27.26 4.19
N ARG A 575 -21.54 -25.97 4.40
CA ARG A 575 -22.46 -25.50 5.46
C ARG A 575 -23.87 -26.08 5.28
N MET A 576 -24.39 -26.08 4.04
CA MET A 576 -25.69 -26.69 3.70
C MET A 576 -25.70 -28.21 4.01
N ALA A 577 -24.64 -28.93 3.64
CA ALA A 577 -24.50 -30.35 3.92
C ALA A 577 -24.38 -30.65 5.43
N GLN A 578 -23.62 -29.83 6.17
CA GLN A 578 -23.48 -29.97 7.63
C GLN A 578 -24.82 -29.75 8.35
N ARG A 579 -25.60 -28.74 7.96
CA ARG A 579 -26.95 -28.50 8.49
C ARG A 579 -27.94 -29.60 8.15
N ALA A 580 -27.75 -30.32 7.03
CA ALA A 580 -28.57 -31.46 6.66
C ALA A 580 -28.12 -32.80 7.28
N SER A 581 -26.91 -32.87 7.86
CA SER A 581 -26.26 -34.10 8.31
C SER A 581 -26.00 -34.11 9.82
N HIS A 582 -27.06 -34.30 10.61
CA HIS A 582 -27.00 -34.37 12.08
C HIS A 582 -26.36 -35.67 12.64
N SER A 583 -25.85 -36.57 11.79
CA SER A 583 -25.33 -37.88 12.20
C SER A 583 -23.90 -37.88 12.78
N ILE A 584 -23.18 -36.75 12.77
CA ILE A 584 -21.76 -36.68 13.17
C ILE A 584 -21.54 -35.93 14.49
N LEU A 585 -22.38 -34.93 14.82
CA LEU A 585 -22.42 -34.33 16.16
C LEU A 585 -23.73 -34.71 16.85
N GLY A 586 -23.64 -35.68 17.76
CA GLY A 586 -24.77 -36.08 18.60
C GLY A 586 -25.16 -35.00 19.61
N SER A 587 -26.46 -34.93 19.89
CA SER A 587 -27.07 -34.34 21.08
C SER A 587 -26.55 -32.98 21.58
N GLU A 588 -26.89 -31.89 20.89
CA GLU A 588 -27.38 -30.66 21.55
C GLU A 588 -28.44 -29.99 20.67
N ASN A 589 -29.72 -30.14 21.04
CA ASN A 589 -30.85 -29.51 20.33
C ASN A 589 -31.02 -28.01 20.66
N SER A 590 -29.97 -27.35 21.18
CA SER A 590 -30.00 -25.93 21.55
C SER A 590 -30.03 -25.04 20.31
N MET A 591 -31.08 -24.23 20.16
CA MET A 591 -31.16 -23.23 19.08
C MET A 591 -29.98 -22.25 19.09
N THR A 592 -29.41 -21.95 20.27
CA THR A 592 -28.19 -21.14 20.40
C THR A 592 -27.00 -21.72 19.63
N PHE A 593 -26.83 -23.05 19.64
CA PHE A 593 -25.78 -23.73 18.89
C PHE A 593 -26.01 -23.58 17.37
N LYS A 594 -27.25 -23.80 16.92
CA LYS A 594 -27.64 -23.71 15.49
C LYS A 594 -27.57 -22.28 14.93
N VAL A 595 -27.91 -21.28 15.75
CA VAL A 595 -28.02 -19.86 15.37
C VAL A 595 -26.69 -19.10 15.52
N MET A 596 -25.86 -19.43 16.51
CA MET A 596 -24.63 -18.66 16.80
C MET A 596 -23.34 -19.45 16.55
N ILE A 597 -23.24 -20.70 17.01
CA ILE A 597 -21.98 -21.47 16.92
C ILE A 597 -21.70 -21.96 15.49
N LEU A 598 -22.71 -22.41 14.76
CA LEU A 598 -22.53 -22.86 13.37
C LEU A 598 -22.07 -21.73 12.43
N PRO A 599 -22.64 -20.51 12.41
CA PRO A 599 -22.10 -19.41 11.62
C PRO A 599 -20.68 -19.00 12.04
N MET A 600 -20.37 -18.98 13.34
CA MET A 600 -19.05 -18.60 13.85
C MET A 600 -17.95 -19.57 13.39
N THR A 601 -18.15 -20.89 13.57
CA THR A 601 -17.14 -21.90 13.16
C THR A 601 -16.94 -21.89 11.65
N ALA A 602 -18.03 -21.77 10.88
CA ALA A 602 -17.94 -21.72 9.44
C ALA A 602 -17.33 -20.40 8.91
N GLY A 603 -17.49 -19.29 9.64
CA GLY A 603 -16.82 -18.01 9.37
C GLY A 603 -15.30 -18.05 9.59
N ILE A 604 -14.85 -18.80 10.60
CA ILE A 604 -13.42 -19.06 10.83
C ILE A 604 -12.82 -19.91 9.70
N ILE A 605 -13.54 -20.94 9.24
CA ILE A 605 -13.11 -21.76 8.08
C ILE A 605 -13.02 -20.90 6.80
N ASP A 606 -14.00 -20.02 6.55
CA ASP A 606 -13.99 -19.06 5.45
C ASP A 606 -12.74 -18.18 5.49
N LEU A 607 -12.44 -17.59 6.66
CA LEU A 607 -11.23 -16.77 6.87
C LEU A 607 -9.93 -17.55 6.62
N MET A 608 -9.83 -18.82 7.04
CA MET A 608 -8.66 -19.66 6.77
C MET A 608 -8.46 -19.90 5.26
N VAL A 609 -9.52 -20.22 4.52
CA VAL A 609 -9.45 -20.45 3.07
C VAL A 609 -9.12 -19.16 2.32
N ILE A 610 -9.76 -18.04 2.67
CA ILE A 610 -9.48 -16.71 2.13
C ILE A 610 -7.99 -16.37 2.30
N SER A 611 -7.44 -16.58 3.50
CA SER A 611 -6.03 -16.28 3.82
C SER A 611 -5.04 -17.16 3.04
N LEU A 612 -5.36 -18.44 2.86
CA LEU A 612 -4.54 -19.36 2.06
C LEU A 612 -4.52 -18.97 0.58
N LEU A 613 -5.68 -18.66 0.01
CA LEU A 613 -5.80 -18.23 -1.39
C LEU A 613 -5.07 -16.90 -1.65
N ASP A 614 -5.12 -15.97 -0.69
CA ASP A 614 -4.44 -14.67 -0.77
C ASP A 614 -2.90 -14.80 -0.80
N MET A 615 -2.35 -15.68 0.06
CA MET A 615 -0.92 -15.99 0.06
C MET A 615 -0.44 -16.56 -1.29
N VAL A 616 -1.20 -17.49 -1.88
CA VAL A 616 -0.90 -18.10 -3.18
C VAL A 616 -1.00 -17.07 -4.30
N TYR A 617 -2.09 -16.29 -4.33
CA TYR A 617 -2.32 -15.30 -5.39
C TYR A 617 -1.29 -14.17 -5.37
N SER A 618 -0.94 -13.64 -4.19
CA SER A 618 0.03 -12.56 -4.05
C SER A 618 1.41 -12.94 -4.62
N SER A 619 1.85 -14.19 -4.42
CA SER A 619 3.08 -14.72 -5.04
C SER A 619 2.98 -14.86 -6.56
N LEU A 620 1.80 -15.26 -7.07
CA LEU A 620 1.54 -15.37 -8.50
C LEU A 620 1.49 -13.99 -9.18
N ALA A 621 0.86 -12.99 -8.56
CA ALA A 621 0.69 -11.65 -9.14
C ALA A 621 2.03 -10.94 -9.39
N VAL A 622 3.04 -11.15 -8.54
CA VAL A 622 4.42 -10.69 -8.79
C VAL A 622 5.00 -11.34 -10.05
N LYS A 623 4.82 -12.66 -10.23
CA LYS A 623 5.27 -13.39 -11.43
C LYS A 623 4.55 -12.92 -12.69
N LEU A 624 3.23 -12.70 -12.62
CA LEU A 624 2.42 -12.17 -13.71
C LEU A 624 2.83 -10.74 -14.09
N THR A 625 3.06 -9.86 -13.11
CA THR A 625 3.45 -8.46 -13.38
C THR A 625 4.90 -8.36 -13.87
N ASN A 626 5.80 -9.28 -13.48
CA ASN A 626 7.10 -9.45 -14.12
C ASN A 626 7.00 -9.99 -15.57
N TYR A 627 5.90 -10.67 -15.93
CA TYR A 627 5.63 -11.11 -17.31
C TYR A 627 5.11 -9.96 -18.19
N GLU A 628 4.50 -8.93 -17.61
CA GLU A 628 4.14 -7.67 -18.29
C GLU A 628 5.39 -6.86 -18.67
N TYR A 629 5.24 -5.94 -19.63
CA TYR A 629 6.32 -5.05 -20.10
C TYR A 629 6.18 -3.64 -19.49
N CYS A 630 6.14 -3.53 -18.16
CA CYS A 630 6.06 -2.24 -17.47
C CYS A 630 7.39 -1.48 -17.60
N ARG A 631 7.33 -0.22 -18.07
CA ARG A 631 8.49 0.63 -18.36
C ARG A 631 9.08 1.24 -17.09
N THR A 632 8.25 1.82 -16.24
CA THR A 632 8.66 2.49 -14.98
C THR A 632 8.37 1.65 -13.75
N GLN A 633 8.95 2.00 -12.59
CA GLN A 633 8.61 1.34 -11.34
C GLN A 633 7.19 1.71 -10.89
N THR A 634 6.74 2.95 -11.16
CA THR A 634 5.33 3.33 -10.96
C THR A 634 4.35 2.46 -11.77
N GLU A 635 4.54 2.26 -13.09
CA GLU A 635 3.65 1.39 -13.89
C GLU A 635 3.62 -0.06 -13.36
N TYR A 636 4.75 -0.56 -12.85
CA TYR A 636 4.85 -1.87 -12.21
C TYR A 636 4.10 -1.94 -10.87
N ASP A 637 4.35 -1.00 -9.95
CA ASP A 637 3.69 -0.91 -8.64
C ASP A 637 2.16 -0.78 -8.82
N GLU A 638 1.71 0.05 -9.74
CA GLU A 638 0.29 0.27 -10.06
C GLU A 638 -0.38 -0.97 -10.65
N SER A 639 0.26 -1.61 -11.64
CA SER A 639 -0.29 -2.82 -12.28
C SER A 639 -0.33 -4.01 -11.32
N LEU A 640 0.64 -4.14 -10.40
CA LEU A 640 0.61 -5.12 -9.32
C LEU A 640 -0.51 -4.81 -8.30
N THR A 641 -0.65 -3.53 -7.94
CA THR A 641 -1.66 -3.03 -7.00
C THR A 641 -3.07 -3.36 -7.44
N ILE A 642 -3.41 -3.08 -8.71
CA ILE A 642 -4.75 -3.32 -9.26
C ILE A 642 -5.11 -4.82 -9.21
N LYS A 643 -4.19 -5.71 -9.60
CA LYS A 643 -4.46 -7.15 -9.64
C LYS A 643 -4.74 -7.75 -8.27
N ASN A 644 -3.82 -7.51 -7.33
CA ASN A 644 -3.95 -7.98 -5.96
C ASN A 644 -5.19 -7.38 -5.29
N TYR A 645 -5.45 -6.09 -5.49
CA TYR A 645 -6.65 -5.45 -4.93
C TYR A 645 -7.94 -6.05 -5.49
N VAL A 646 -8.06 -6.22 -6.81
CA VAL A 646 -9.29 -6.77 -7.43
C VAL A 646 -9.51 -8.23 -7.01
N PHE A 647 -8.45 -9.04 -6.92
CA PHE A 647 -8.55 -10.39 -6.38
C PHE A 647 -9.01 -10.39 -4.91
N GLN A 648 -8.35 -9.61 -4.04
CA GLN A 648 -8.70 -9.53 -2.62
C GLN A 648 -10.11 -8.97 -2.40
N PHE A 649 -10.53 -7.97 -3.18
CA PHE A 649 -11.89 -7.43 -3.13
C PHE A 649 -12.93 -8.54 -3.30
N VAL A 650 -12.79 -9.39 -4.32
CA VAL A 650 -13.72 -10.50 -4.51
C VAL A 650 -13.56 -11.55 -3.41
N ASN A 651 -12.32 -11.95 -3.08
CA ASN A 651 -12.05 -12.98 -2.08
C ASN A 651 -12.62 -12.64 -0.68
N TYR A 652 -12.45 -11.40 -0.20
CA TYR A 652 -12.94 -10.96 1.12
C TYR A 652 -14.42 -10.56 1.14
N TYR A 653 -14.96 -9.94 0.08
CA TYR A 653 -16.35 -9.43 0.12
C TYR A 653 -17.38 -10.41 -0.44
N SER A 654 -17.01 -11.46 -1.20
CA SER A 654 -17.98 -12.39 -1.80
C SER A 654 -18.85 -13.14 -0.78
N SER A 655 -18.29 -13.60 0.35
CA SER A 655 -19.10 -14.28 1.38
C SER A 655 -20.06 -13.30 2.09
N LEU A 656 -19.64 -12.05 2.30
CA LEU A 656 -20.51 -10.98 2.82
C LEU A 656 -21.63 -10.61 1.84
N PHE A 657 -21.33 -10.45 0.54
CA PHE A 657 -22.34 -10.19 -0.49
C PHE A 657 -23.34 -11.34 -0.63
N TYR A 658 -22.89 -12.60 -0.50
CA TYR A 658 -23.78 -13.76 -0.48
C TYR A 658 -24.78 -13.69 0.69
N ILE A 659 -24.30 -13.46 1.92
CA ILE A 659 -25.16 -13.38 3.12
C ILE A 659 -26.11 -12.17 3.03
N ALA A 660 -25.64 -11.03 2.52
CA ALA A 660 -26.44 -9.82 2.40
C ALA A 660 -27.58 -9.93 1.37
N PHE A 661 -27.30 -10.47 0.18
CA PHE A 661 -28.16 -10.33 -0.99
C PHE A 661 -28.74 -11.64 -1.55
N LEU A 662 -28.08 -12.78 -1.37
CA LEU A 662 -28.48 -14.05 -1.98
C LEU A 662 -29.14 -15.01 -0.98
N LYS A 663 -28.63 -15.06 0.26
CA LYS A 663 -29.13 -15.98 1.29
C LYS A 663 -30.60 -15.71 1.64
N GLY A 664 -31.38 -16.79 1.78
CA GLY A 664 -32.80 -16.75 2.10
C GLY A 664 -33.72 -16.14 1.02
N LYS A 665 -33.21 -15.67 -0.13
CA LYS A 665 -34.05 -15.01 -1.17
C LYS A 665 -34.58 -15.96 -2.25
N PHE A 666 -33.89 -17.08 -2.48
CA PHE A 666 -34.19 -18.01 -3.59
C PHE A 666 -34.65 -19.40 -3.13
N VAL A 667 -34.94 -19.60 -1.85
CA VAL A 667 -35.17 -20.93 -1.27
C VAL A 667 -36.45 -21.62 -1.76
N GLY A 668 -37.48 -20.86 -2.13
CA GLY A 668 -38.80 -21.40 -2.49
C GLY A 668 -39.78 -21.27 -1.33
N TYR A 669 -40.66 -22.26 -1.16
CA TYR A 669 -41.68 -22.31 -0.11
C TYR A 669 -41.97 -23.76 0.30
N PRO A 670 -42.64 -24.04 1.43
CA PRO A 670 -42.76 -25.40 1.99
C PRO A 670 -43.21 -26.51 1.03
N ALA A 671 -44.18 -26.27 0.15
CA ALA A 671 -44.57 -27.27 -0.85
C ALA A 671 -43.58 -27.43 -2.03
N LYS A 672 -42.70 -26.45 -2.29
CA LYS A 672 -41.71 -26.50 -3.37
C LYS A 672 -40.46 -25.67 -3.05
N TYR A 673 -39.46 -26.34 -2.48
CA TYR A 673 -38.12 -25.78 -2.28
C TYR A 673 -37.25 -25.90 -3.55
N ASN A 674 -36.41 -24.90 -3.78
CA ASN A 674 -35.37 -24.93 -4.80
C ASN A 674 -34.16 -25.71 -4.27
N ARG A 675 -33.82 -26.80 -4.95
CA ARG A 675 -32.70 -27.69 -4.60
C ARG A 675 -31.49 -27.41 -5.47
N VAL A 676 -30.32 -27.25 -4.85
CA VAL A 676 -29.02 -27.14 -5.53
C VAL A 676 -28.20 -28.38 -5.20
N LEU A 677 -27.77 -29.14 -6.22
CA LEU A 677 -27.08 -30.42 -6.05
C LEU A 677 -27.85 -31.42 -5.13
N GLY A 678 -29.19 -31.36 -5.14
CA GLY A 678 -30.08 -32.18 -4.30
C GLY A 678 -30.41 -31.59 -2.92
N PHE A 679 -29.57 -30.70 -2.39
CA PHE A 679 -29.74 -30.07 -1.07
C PHE A 679 -30.67 -28.85 -1.13
N ARG A 680 -31.46 -28.62 -0.07
CA ARG A 680 -32.27 -27.40 0.14
C ARG A 680 -31.36 -26.20 0.43
N GLN A 681 -31.67 -25.05 -0.16
CA GLN A 681 -30.93 -23.81 0.09
C GLN A 681 -31.13 -23.26 1.51
N GLU A 682 -30.14 -22.52 2.03
CA GLU A 682 -30.22 -21.92 3.36
C GLU A 682 -31.26 -20.79 3.46
N GLU A 683 -32.10 -20.88 4.50
CA GLU A 683 -33.03 -19.83 4.91
C GLU A 683 -32.33 -18.82 5.85
N CYS A 684 -32.92 -17.63 5.97
CA CYS A 684 -32.60 -16.73 7.08
C CYS A 684 -33.40 -17.15 8.32
N ASN A 685 -32.86 -16.86 9.50
CA ASN A 685 -33.65 -16.86 10.73
C ASN A 685 -34.83 -15.85 10.62
N PRO A 686 -35.93 -15.99 11.39
CA PRO A 686 -37.06 -15.06 11.32
C PRO A 686 -36.66 -13.61 11.68
N GLY A 687 -35.66 -13.44 12.55
CA GLY A 687 -35.02 -12.15 12.84
C GLY A 687 -34.13 -11.59 11.71
N GLY A 688 -34.07 -12.24 10.55
CA GLY A 688 -33.29 -11.82 9.38
C GLY A 688 -31.87 -12.40 9.30
N CYS A 689 -31.23 -12.20 8.14
CA CYS A 689 -29.82 -12.58 7.91
C CYS A 689 -28.81 -11.49 8.35
N LEU A 690 -29.27 -10.32 8.79
CA LEU A 690 -28.42 -9.17 9.07
C LEU A 690 -27.50 -9.41 10.29
N MET A 691 -27.94 -10.22 11.25
CA MET A 691 -27.12 -10.73 12.35
C MET A 691 -25.94 -11.58 11.87
N GLU A 692 -26.19 -12.57 11.00
CA GLU A 692 -25.13 -13.44 10.47
C GLU A 692 -24.11 -12.62 9.67
N LEU A 693 -24.58 -11.59 8.93
CA LEU A 693 -23.72 -10.64 8.22
C LEU A 693 -22.84 -9.83 9.17
N CYS A 694 -23.41 -9.34 10.29
CA CYS A 694 -22.66 -8.67 11.35
C CYS A 694 -21.57 -9.57 11.94
N MET A 695 -21.92 -10.81 12.29
CA MET A 695 -20.97 -11.79 12.83
C MET A 695 -19.84 -12.10 11.83
N GLN A 696 -20.17 -12.41 10.58
CA GLN A 696 -19.18 -12.68 9.52
C GLN A 696 -18.26 -11.48 9.29
N LEU A 697 -18.79 -10.25 9.29
CA LEU A 697 -18.00 -9.02 9.15
C LEU A 697 -17.02 -8.85 10.31
N VAL A 698 -17.46 -9.06 11.56
CA VAL A 698 -16.57 -8.95 12.74
C VAL A 698 -15.50 -10.04 12.72
N ILE A 699 -15.84 -11.29 12.38
CA ILE A 699 -14.89 -12.40 12.25
C ILE A 699 -13.84 -12.10 11.17
N ILE A 700 -14.25 -11.64 9.98
CA ILE A 700 -13.30 -11.35 8.90
C ILE A 700 -12.44 -10.12 9.25
N MET A 701 -13.03 -9.04 9.75
CA MET A 701 -12.30 -7.80 10.03
C MET A 701 -11.30 -7.96 11.18
N ALA A 702 -11.76 -8.43 12.35
CA ALA A 702 -10.88 -8.63 13.51
C ALA A 702 -9.98 -9.86 13.34
N GLY A 703 -10.46 -10.91 12.67
CA GLY A 703 -9.70 -12.11 12.39
C GLY A 703 -8.57 -11.88 11.39
N LYS A 704 -8.77 -11.07 10.33
CA LYS A 704 -7.67 -10.67 9.42
C LYS A 704 -6.58 -9.92 10.19
N GLN A 705 -6.96 -8.90 10.97
CA GLN A 705 -6.03 -8.12 11.79
C GLN A 705 -5.26 -9.03 12.78
N ALA A 706 -5.95 -9.96 13.45
CA ALA A 706 -5.32 -10.93 14.34
C ALA A 706 -4.36 -11.89 13.61
N VAL A 707 -4.75 -12.41 12.44
CA VAL A 707 -3.89 -13.27 11.61
C VAL A 707 -2.67 -12.49 11.13
N ASN A 708 -2.82 -11.26 10.66
CA ASN A 708 -1.72 -10.43 10.20
C ASN A 708 -0.77 -10.07 11.36
N ALA A 709 -1.27 -9.64 12.51
CA ALA A 709 -0.45 -9.41 13.70
C ALA A 709 0.30 -10.67 14.17
N ILE A 710 -0.32 -11.85 14.09
CA ILE A 710 0.33 -13.14 14.38
C ILE A 710 1.41 -13.46 13.32
N VAL A 711 1.09 -13.36 12.03
CA VAL A 711 2.04 -13.61 10.94
C VAL A 711 3.23 -12.67 11.03
N GLU A 712 3.01 -11.40 11.37
CA GLU A 712 4.03 -10.37 11.39
C GLU A 712 4.89 -10.40 12.66
N MET A 713 4.30 -10.57 13.84
CA MET A 713 5.04 -10.49 15.12
C MET A 713 5.41 -11.87 15.66
N LEU A 714 4.53 -12.87 15.53
CA LEU A 714 4.75 -14.20 16.10
C LEU A 714 5.63 -15.07 15.20
N ILE A 715 5.50 -15.04 13.87
CA ILE A 715 6.35 -15.89 13.00
C ILE A 715 7.84 -15.52 13.07
N PRO A 716 8.31 -14.25 12.98
CA PRO A 716 9.74 -13.97 13.14
C PRO A 716 10.24 -14.27 14.56
N TYR A 717 9.40 -14.11 15.58
CA TYR A 717 9.73 -14.52 16.95
C TYR A 717 9.87 -16.06 17.07
N LEU A 718 8.88 -16.83 16.62
CA LEU A 718 8.92 -18.30 16.62
C LEU A 718 10.06 -18.84 15.75
N LYS A 719 10.26 -18.31 14.54
CA LYS A 719 11.37 -18.70 13.66
C LYS A 719 12.72 -18.44 14.35
N ARG A 720 12.85 -17.33 15.07
CA ARG A 720 14.02 -17.04 15.92
C ARG A 720 14.16 -18.06 17.07
N THR A 721 13.11 -18.29 17.86
CA THR A 721 13.15 -19.22 19.00
C THR A 721 13.42 -20.65 18.56
N ILE A 722 12.82 -21.12 17.47
CA ILE A 722 13.07 -22.44 16.86
C ILE A 722 14.51 -22.54 16.36
N LYS A 723 15.05 -21.50 15.71
CA LYS A 723 16.45 -21.48 15.26
C LYS A 723 17.41 -21.52 16.46
N GLU A 724 17.16 -20.71 17.50
CA GLU A 724 17.95 -20.72 18.76
C GLU A 724 17.85 -22.07 19.50
N LEU A 725 16.68 -22.72 19.52
CA LEU A 725 16.46 -24.03 20.13
C LEU A 725 17.14 -25.17 19.35
N SER A 726 17.08 -25.12 18.02
CA SER A 726 17.72 -26.08 17.11
C SER A 726 19.24 -26.01 17.18
N TYR A 727 19.81 -24.79 17.30
CA TYR A 727 21.24 -24.63 17.61
C TYR A 727 21.62 -25.23 18.96
N ARG A 728 20.81 -25.04 20.02
CA ARG A 728 21.07 -25.63 21.35
C ARG A 728 21.03 -27.16 21.36
N HIS A 729 20.19 -27.78 20.53
CA HIS A 729 20.08 -29.24 20.42
C HIS A 729 21.03 -29.85 19.38
N GLY A 730 21.84 -29.04 18.69
CA GLY A 730 22.82 -29.53 17.71
C GLY A 730 22.24 -30.11 16.42
N TRP A 731 20.92 -29.98 16.19
CA TRP A 731 20.23 -30.55 15.04
C TRP A 731 20.57 -29.85 13.70
N TYR A 732 21.26 -28.71 13.76
CA TYR A 732 21.59 -27.91 12.59
C TYR A 732 23.05 -27.47 12.59
N LYS A 733 23.92 -28.22 11.89
CA LYS A 733 25.24 -27.74 11.49
C LYS A 733 25.09 -26.83 10.26
N SER A 734 25.07 -25.51 10.48
CA SER A 734 25.19 -24.55 9.38
C SER A 734 26.17 -23.43 9.72
N HIS A 735 27.32 -23.45 9.04
CA HIS A 735 28.28 -22.35 9.01
C HIS A 735 27.69 -21.11 8.32
N GLN A 736 26.80 -21.31 7.33
CA GLN A 736 26.34 -20.24 6.44
C GLN A 736 25.39 -19.22 7.08
N ASP A 737 24.82 -19.48 8.27
CA ASP A 737 23.62 -18.76 8.74
C ASP A 737 23.73 -18.18 10.17
N GLN A 738 24.97 -18.02 10.66
CA GLN A 738 25.28 -17.37 11.94
C GLN A 738 25.18 -15.84 11.84
N ARG A 739 24.60 -15.20 12.88
CA ARG A 739 24.58 -13.73 13.00
C ARG A 739 26.00 -13.20 13.17
N LEU A 740 26.34 -12.15 12.43
CA LEU A 740 27.58 -11.41 12.64
C LEU A 740 27.57 -10.78 14.02
N VAL A 741 28.71 -10.82 14.71
CA VAL A 741 28.87 -10.16 16.01
C VAL A 741 28.76 -8.64 15.79
N PRO A 742 27.81 -7.93 16.43
CA PRO A 742 27.62 -6.51 16.21
C PRO A 742 28.80 -5.72 16.78
N TYR A 743 29.52 -5.05 15.89
CA TYR A 743 30.68 -4.21 16.21
C TYR A 743 30.43 -2.75 15.80
N ASN A 744 29.97 -2.55 14.56
CA ASN A 744 29.66 -1.26 13.96
C ASN A 744 28.19 -1.21 13.47
N GLN A 745 27.70 -0.01 13.10
CA GLN A 745 26.31 0.16 12.71
C GLN A 745 25.89 -0.74 11.53
N PHE A 746 26.73 -0.81 10.51
CA PHE A 746 26.47 -1.64 9.34
C PHE A 746 26.35 -3.12 9.67
N THR A 747 27.04 -3.61 10.71
CA THR A 747 26.90 -5.00 11.20
C THR A 747 25.65 -5.22 12.04
N GLU A 748 25.15 -4.21 12.75
CA GLU A 748 23.84 -4.26 13.41
C GLU A 748 22.71 -4.26 12.38
N ASP A 749 22.74 -3.31 11.42
CA ASP A 749 21.71 -3.16 10.40
C ASP A 749 21.71 -4.34 9.38
N TYR A 750 22.85 -4.99 9.13
CA TYR A 750 22.91 -6.24 8.34
C TYR A 750 22.08 -7.37 8.98
N ASN A 751 22.01 -7.44 10.32
CA ASN A 751 21.25 -8.47 11.03
C ASN A 751 19.72 -8.19 11.04
N LEU A 752 19.26 -7.05 10.52
CA LEU A 752 17.83 -6.72 10.35
C LEU A 752 17.25 -7.33 9.07
N LEU A 753 15.92 -7.48 9.02
CA LEU A 753 15.20 -8.00 7.85
C LEU A 753 15.29 -7.00 6.68
N PRO A 754 15.46 -7.47 5.43
CA PRO A 754 15.45 -6.57 4.28
C PRO A 754 14.08 -5.88 4.14
N ALA A 755 14.08 -4.58 3.91
CA ALA A 755 12.87 -3.89 3.47
C ALA A 755 12.64 -4.21 1.99
N GLU A 756 11.62 -5.00 1.68
CA GLU A 756 11.21 -5.22 0.30
C GLU A 756 10.64 -3.93 -0.30
N ASN A 757 10.92 -3.66 -1.58
CA ASN A 757 10.41 -2.48 -2.29
C ASN A 757 8.88 -2.40 -2.29
N ASN A 758 8.20 -3.55 -2.12
CA ASN A 758 6.75 -3.68 -2.07
C ASN A 758 6.16 -3.67 -0.65
N SER A 759 6.96 -3.43 0.40
CA SER A 759 6.49 -3.46 1.80
C SER A 759 5.30 -2.52 2.04
N LEU A 760 5.43 -1.23 1.70
CA LEU A 760 4.37 -0.23 1.81
C LEU A 760 3.06 -0.60 1.09
N TYR A 761 3.16 -1.37 0.00
CA TYR A 761 1.98 -1.79 -0.77
C TYR A 761 1.05 -2.67 0.08
N VAL A 762 1.61 -3.56 0.90
CA VAL A 762 0.84 -4.46 1.78
C VAL A 762 0.11 -3.66 2.86
N GLU A 763 0.77 -2.67 3.45
CA GLU A 763 0.18 -1.84 4.52
C GLU A 763 -1.01 -1.00 3.97
N TYR A 764 -0.84 -0.35 2.80
CA TYR A 764 -1.96 0.34 2.13
C TYR A 764 -3.12 -0.62 1.79
N LEU A 765 -2.80 -1.81 1.29
CA LEU A 765 -3.79 -2.82 0.89
C LEU A 765 -4.69 -3.22 2.06
N GLU A 766 -4.11 -3.49 3.24
CA GLU A 766 -4.87 -3.84 4.43
C GLU A 766 -5.83 -2.71 4.84
N MET A 767 -5.32 -1.48 4.93
CA MET A 767 -6.09 -0.31 5.34
C MET A 767 -7.21 0.05 4.32
N VAL A 768 -6.97 -0.16 3.02
CA VAL A 768 -7.99 0.06 1.97
C VAL A 768 -9.05 -1.05 1.96
N VAL A 769 -8.69 -2.30 2.28
CA VAL A 769 -9.67 -3.38 2.50
C VAL A 769 -10.51 -3.11 3.75
N GLN A 770 -9.92 -2.54 4.81
CA GLN A 770 -10.65 -2.08 5.99
C GLN A 770 -11.64 -0.95 5.66
N PHE A 771 -11.22 0.04 4.84
CA PHE A 771 -12.12 1.10 4.35
C PHE A 771 -13.32 0.53 3.56
N GLY A 772 -13.11 -0.55 2.80
CA GLY A 772 -14.18 -1.26 2.12
C GLY A 772 -15.18 -1.95 3.06
N PHE A 773 -14.73 -2.62 4.13
CA PHE A 773 -15.65 -3.20 5.13
C PHE A 773 -16.57 -2.13 5.74
N ILE A 774 -15.99 -0.98 6.12
CA ILE A 774 -16.74 0.14 6.70
C ILE A 774 -17.72 0.74 5.69
N THR A 775 -17.29 1.03 4.46
CA THR A 775 -18.15 1.74 3.50
C THR A 775 -19.22 0.84 2.87
N LEU A 776 -18.92 -0.43 2.56
CA LEU A 776 -19.85 -1.34 1.90
C LEU A 776 -20.93 -1.91 2.84
N PHE A 777 -20.61 -2.10 4.13
CA PHE A 777 -21.39 -2.93 5.05
C PHE A 777 -21.63 -2.33 6.45
N SER A 778 -21.25 -1.07 6.74
CA SER A 778 -21.47 -0.43 8.05
C SER A 778 -22.93 -0.45 8.53
N LEU A 779 -23.92 -0.55 7.64
CA LEU A 779 -25.33 -0.68 8.02
C LEU A 779 -25.64 -1.99 8.76
N ALA A 780 -24.86 -3.04 8.50
CA ALA A 780 -24.97 -4.30 9.21
C ALA A 780 -24.27 -4.27 10.58
N PHE A 781 -23.40 -3.27 10.83
CA PHE A 781 -22.70 -3.13 12.10
C PHE A 781 -22.27 -1.66 12.34
N PRO A 782 -23.12 -0.83 13.00
CA PRO A 782 -22.83 0.59 13.24
C PRO A 782 -21.58 0.88 14.07
N LEU A 783 -21.07 -0.12 14.80
CA LEU A 783 -19.81 -0.03 15.55
C LEU A 783 -18.56 -0.40 14.69
N ALA A 784 -18.72 -0.76 13.41
CA ALA A 784 -17.59 -1.03 12.52
C ALA A 784 -16.55 0.12 12.46
N PRO A 785 -16.94 1.41 12.37
CA PRO A 785 -15.99 2.51 12.39
C PRO A 785 -15.21 2.60 13.71
N LEU A 786 -15.82 2.21 14.84
CA LEU A 786 -15.18 2.23 16.16
C LEU A 786 -14.11 1.14 16.27
N LEU A 787 -14.40 -0.09 15.81
CA LEU A 787 -13.38 -1.15 15.76
C LEU A 787 -12.24 -0.79 14.81
N ALA A 788 -12.55 -0.21 13.64
CA ALA A 788 -11.57 0.31 12.71
C ALA A 788 -10.70 1.43 13.29
N LEU A 789 -11.29 2.36 14.06
CA LEU A 789 -10.58 3.42 14.75
C LEU A 789 -9.60 2.85 15.79
N LEU A 790 -10.03 1.85 16.56
CA LEU A 790 -9.17 1.15 17.53
C LEU A 790 -8.02 0.41 16.84
N ASN A 791 -8.28 -0.27 15.72
CA ASN A 791 -7.23 -0.91 14.93
C ASN A 791 -6.21 0.12 14.44
N ASN A 792 -6.65 1.18 13.75
CA ASN A 792 -5.74 2.20 13.20
C ASN A 792 -4.86 2.88 14.26
N VAL A 793 -5.39 3.10 15.47
CA VAL A 793 -4.62 3.69 16.58
C VAL A 793 -3.46 2.79 17.03
N LEU A 794 -3.64 1.46 16.97
CA LEU A 794 -2.57 0.49 17.18
C LEU A 794 -1.65 0.42 15.96
N GLU A 795 -2.21 0.31 14.76
CA GLU A 795 -1.50 0.12 13.50
C GLU A 795 -0.46 1.20 13.23
N VAL A 796 -0.83 2.49 13.38
CA VAL A 796 0.09 3.64 13.27
C VAL A 796 1.35 3.47 14.12
N ARG A 797 1.26 2.75 15.24
CA ARG A 797 2.38 2.49 16.16
C ARG A 797 3.09 1.19 15.84
N LEU A 798 2.38 0.14 15.44
CA LEU A 798 2.95 -1.16 15.06
C LEU A 798 3.80 -1.02 13.79
N ASP A 799 3.30 -0.37 12.75
CA ASP A 799 4.03 -0.04 11.52
C ASP A 799 5.29 0.77 11.80
N ALA A 800 5.19 1.77 12.67
CA ALA A 800 6.32 2.60 13.07
C ALA A 800 7.38 1.76 13.81
N ILE A 801 6.97 0.81 14.66
CA ILE A 801 7.87 -0.13 15.35
C ILE A 801 8.50 -1.10 14.33
N LYS A 802 7.73 -1.64 13.38
CA LYS A 802 8.19 -2.52 12.28
C LYS A 802 9.32 -1.87 11.49
N MET A 803 9.09 -0.67 10.96
CA MET A 803 10.04 0.07 10.13
C MET A 803 11.27 0.60 10.89
N LEU A 804 11.16 0.86 12.21
CA LEU A 804 12.28 1.35 13.02
C LEU A 804 13.05 0.25 13.78
N ARG A 805 12.48 -0.93 14.07
CA ARG A 805 13.15 -1.98 14.86
C ARG A 805 13.48 -3.25 14.09
N PHE A 806 12.64 -3.69 13.16
CA PHE A 806 12.75 -5.03 12.56
C PHE A 806 13.25 -5.00 11.12
N LEU A 807 12.85 -3.99 10.35
CA LEU A 807 13.29 -3.78 8.97
C LEU A 807 14.58 -2.94 8.92
N ARG A 808 15.38 -3.15 7.87
CA ARG A 808 16.40 -2.21 7.40
C ARG A 808 15.74 -0.95 6.86
N ARG A 809 16.43 0.19 6.92
CA ARG A 809 15.93 1.47 6.40
C ARG A 809 15.66 1.40 4.88
N PRO A 810 14.40 1.60 4.43
CA PRO A 810 14.08 1.69 3.01
C PRO A 810 14.69 2.94 2.38
N VAL A 811 15.00 2.87 1.08
CA VAL A 811 15.51 4.01 0.31
C VAL A 811 14.40 5.06 0.16
N GLY A 812 14.74 6.33 0.42
CA GLY A 812 13.80 7.44 0.31
C GLY A 812 13.30 7.63 -1.12
N MET A 813 12.00 7.43 -1.34
CA MET A 813 11.33 7.69 -2.63
C MET A 813 10.52 8.99 -2.60
N ARG A 814 10.55 9.74 -3.71
CA ARG A 814 9.66 10.88 -3.96
C ARG A 814 8.27 10.37 -4.36
N ALA A 815 7.21 10.98 -3.84
CA ALA A 815 5.83 10.69 -4.22
C ALA A 815 5.00 11.99 -4.17
N ARG A 816 4.10 12.18 -5.14
CA ARG A 816 3.21 13.34 -5.20
C ARG A 816 1.85 13.08 -4.53
N ASP A 817 1.39 11.84 -4.57
CA ASP A 817 0.15 11.38 -3.97
C ASP A 817 0.29 9.90 -3.54
N ILE A 818 -0.81 9.30 -3.08
CA ILE A 818 -0.89 7.87 -2.73
C ILE A 818 -1.10 6.98 -3.97
N GLY A 819 -0.98 7.54 -5.19
CA GLY A 819 -1.23 6.85 -6.45
C GLY A 819 -2.62 6.23 -6.56
N VAL A 820 -2.66 5.06 -7.21
CA VAL A 820 -3.88 4.31 -7.56
C VAL A 820 -4.83 4.03 -6.38
N TRP A 821 -4.34 4.02 -5.13
CA TRP A 821 -5.18 3.82 -3.94
C TRP A 821 -6.32 4.84 -3.82
N HIS A 822 -6.10 6.10 -4.22
CA HIS A 822 -7.16 7.10 -4.24
C HIS A 822 -8.27 6.75 -5.23
N SER A 823 -7.89 6.28 -6.43
CA SER A 823 -8.82 5.84 -7.47
C SER A 823 -9.60 4.60 -7.03
N ILE A 824 -8.94 3.64 -6.38
CA ILE A 824 -9.56 2.46 -5.78
C ILE A 824 -10.63 2.86 -4.76
N MET A 825 -10.28 3.66 -3.73
CA MET A 825 -11.25 4.09 -2.72
C MET A 825 -12.42 4.89 -3.31
N THR A 826 -12.18 5.64 -4.39
CA THR A 826 -13.24 6.35 -5.13
C THR A 826 -14.22 5.38 -5.80
N VAL A 827 -13.74 4.27 -6.38
CA VAL A 827 -14.59 3.21 -6.96
C VAL A 827 -15.37 2.49 -5.87
N VAL A 828 -14.71 2.10 -4.77
CA VAL A 828 -15.36 1.47 -3.59
C VAL A 828 -16.49 2.34 -3.06
N THR A 829 -16.26 3.65 -2.92
CA THR A 829 -17.27 4.61 -2.44
C THR A 829 -18.51 4.67 -3.35
N ARG A 830 -18.36 4.47 -4.67
CA ARG A 830 -19.50 4.39 -5.60
C ARG A 830 -20.28 3.07 -5.43
N ILE A 831 -19.58 1.95 -5.25
CA ILE A 831 -20.20 0.63 -5.00
C ILE A 831 -20.91 0.62 -3.64
N ALA A 832 -20.34 1.29 -2.63
CA ALA A 832 -20.91 1.43 -1.28
C ALA A 832 -22.30 2.07 -1.26
N VAL A 833 -22.57 3.06 -2.12
CA VAL A 833 -23.91 3.66 -2.25
C VAL A 833 -24.95 2.63 -2.71
N ALA A 834 -24.60 1.82 -3.72
CA ALA A 834 -25.48 0.75 -4.22
C ALA A 834 -25.63 -0.39 -3.19
N SER A 835 -24.54 -0.81 -2.54
CA SER A 835 -24.56 -1.81 -1.46
C SER A 835 -25.48 -1.39 -0.32
N SER A 836 -25.32 -0.15 0.18
CA SER A 836 -26.15 0.44 1.23
C SER A 836 -27.64 0.44 0.86
N ALA A 837 -27.96 0.86 -0.36
CA ALA A 837 -29.34 0.87 -0.87
C ALA A 837 -29.96 -0.54 -0.90
N MET A 838 -29.20 -1.55 -1.36
CA MET A 838 -29.64 -2.94 -1.42
C MET A 838 -29.80 -3.57 -0.04
N ILE A 839 -28.90 -3.27 0.92
CA ILE A 839 -29.01 -3.75 2.31
C ILE A 839 -30.30 -3.21 2.94
N ILE A 840 -30.57 -1.91 2.84
CA ILE A 840 -31.81 -1.31 3.35
C ILE A 840 -33.03 -1.94 2.66
N ALA A 841 -33.05 -2.04 1.34
CA ALA A 841 -34.20 -2.55 0.62
C ALA A 841 -34.49 -4.04 0.89
N PHE A 842 -33.48 -4.92 0.88
CA PHE A 842 -33.67 -6.38 0.90
C PHE A 842 -33.35 -7.05 2.23
N SER A 843 -32.47 -6.48 3.06
CA SER A 843 -32.00 -7.10 4.30
C SER A 843 -32.67 -6.52 5.55
N THR A 844 -33.21 -5.30 5.51
CA THR A 844 -33.99 -4.68 6.60
C THR A 844 -35.51 -4.84 6.42
N ASN A 845 -36.26 -4.63 7.51
CA ASN A 845 -37.72 -4.64 7.51
C ASN A 845 -38.37 -3.27 7.25
N LEU A 846 -37.57 -2.22 6.96
CA LEU A 846 -38.07 -0.86 6.75
C LEU A 846 -39.15 -0.75 5.66
N ILE A 847 -38.89 -1.27 4.45
CA ILE A 847 -39.83 -1.15 3.32
C ILE A 847 -41.13 -1.93 3.58
N PRO A 848 -41.10 -3.20 4.06
CA PRO A 848 -42.31 -3.89 4.52
C PRO A 848 -43.12 -3.12 5.58
N LYS A 849 -42.47 -2.52 6.61
CA LYS A 849 -43.14 -1.70 7.64
C LYS A 849 -43.88 -0.51 7.02
N ILE A 850 -43.23 0.24 6.12
CA ILE A 850 -43.82 1.40 5.43
C ILE A 850 -45.02 0.98 4.56
N VAL A 851 -44.89 -0.12 3.80
CA VAL A 851 -45.97 -0.63 2.94
C VAL A 851 -47.14 -1.15 3.77
N TYR A 852 -46.89 -1.82 4.90
CA TYR A 852 -47.94 -2.24 5.83
C TYR A 852 -48.73 -1.03 6.34
N ALA A 853 -48.05 -0.04 6.94
CA ALA A 853 -48.70 1.15 7.50
C ALA A 853 -49.52 1.91 6.44
N ALA A 854 -48.97 2.08 5.23
CA ALA A 854 -49.66 2.73 4.12
C ALA A 854 -50.83 1.92 3.54
N SER A 855 -50.89 0.60 3.76
CA SER A 855 -51.93 -0.28 3.21
C SER A 855 -53.06 -0.64 4.19
N MET A 856 -52.74 -0.70 5.49
CA MET A 856 -53.70 -1.04 6.56
C MET A 856 -54.15 0.18 7.38
N GLY A 857 -53.46 1.33 7.27
CA GLY A 857 -53.75 2.53 8.06
C GLY A 857 -53.29 2.47 9.53
N ASP A 858 -52.63 1.38 9.93
CA ASP A 858 -52.08 1.17 11.27
C ASP A 858 -50.60 1.60 11.33
N HIS A 859 -50.33 2.69 12.05
CA HIS A 859 -48.98 3.21 12.28
C HIS A 859 -48.28 2.59 13.51
N GLU A 860 -49.00 1.90 14.39
CA GLU A 860 -48.45 1.33 15.63
C GLU A 860 -47.89 -0.10 15.42
N LEU A 861 -48.17 -0.72 14.27
CA LEU A 861 -47.70 -2.06 13.86
C LEU A 861 -48.27 -3.22 14.70
N ASN A 862 -49.36 -3.00 15.45
CA ASN A 862 -49.95 -3.93 16.42
C ASN A 862 -50.43 -5.29 15.84
N ASN A 863 -50.50 -5.44 14.51
CA ASN A 863 -50.80 -6.70 13.81
C ASN A 863 -49.78 -7.07 12.71
N TYR A 864 -48.61 -6.42 12.70
CA TYR A 864 -47.60 -6.61 11.66
C TYR A 864 -47.08 -8.07 11.58
N LEU A 865 -46.97 -8.77 12.72
CA LEU A 865 -46.50 -10.15 12.78
C LEU A 865 -47.38 -11.11 11.95
N ASN A 866 -48.70 -11.05 12.15
CA ASN A 866 -49.69 -11.85 11.41
C ASN A 866 -49.70 -11.52 9.91
N PHE A 867 -49.33 -10.29 9.52
CA PHE A 867 -49.19 -9.88 8.12
C PHE A 867 -47.91 -10.42 7.46
N THR A 868 -46.82 -10.59 8.22
CA THR A 868 -45.55 -11.13 7.70
C THR A 868 -45.47 -12.66 7.61
N LEU A 869 -46.32 -13.38 8.33
CA LEU A 869 -46.27 -14.84 8.43
C LEU A 869 -47.32 -15.50 7.53
N ALA A 870 -46.89 -16.23 6.51
CA ALA A 870 -47.78 -17.07 5.71
C ALA A 870 -48.11 -18.39 6.43
N VAL A 871 -49.32 -18.89 6.19
CA VAL A 871 -49.86 -20.14 6.73
C VAL A 871 -49.61 -21.29 5.73
N PHE A 872 -49.24 -22.46 6.23
CA PHE A 872 -49.01 -23.68 5.46
C PHE A 872 -49.72 -24.89 6.10
N ASN A 873 -50.42 -25.70 5.29
CA ASN A 873 -50.96 -26.99 5.71
C ASN A 873 -49.86 -28.06 5.61
N THR A 874 -49.62 -28.83 6.67
CA THR A 874 -48.54 -29.82 6.71
C THR A 874 -48.78 -31.02 5.79
N GLU A 875 -50.01 -31.22 5.30
CA GLU A 875 -50.34 -32.22 4.28
C GLU A 875 -49.72 -31.90 2.89
N ASP A 876 -49.48 -30.63 2.57
CA ASP A 876 -49.02 -30.17 1.25
C ASP A 876 -47.49 -30.32 1.02
N PHE A 877 -46.77 -30.99 1.91
CA PHE A 877 -45.33 -31.26 1.74
C PHE A 877 -45.07 -32.30 0.64
N GLN A 878 -44.45 -31.89 -0.48
CA GLN A 878 -43.99 -32.81 -1.54
C GLN A 878 -42.94 -33.83 -1.07
N VAL A 879 -42.17 -33.48 -0.04
CA VAL A 879 -41.24 -34.38 0.65
C VAL A 879 -41.49 -34.15 2.14
N GLN A 880 -42.17 -35.09 2.79
CA GLN A 880 -42.44 -34.98 4.22
C GLN A 880 -41.12 -35.01 5.03
N PRO A 881 -40.95 -34.12 6.02
CA PRO A 881 -39.77 -34.14 6.88
C PRO A 881 -39.76 -35.41 7.73
N LEU A 882 -38.59 -36.05 7.85
CA LEU A 882 -38.44 -37.21 8.72
C LEU A 882 -38.41 -36.78 10.21
N LEU A 883 -39.59 -36.76 10.83
CA LEU A 883 -39.87 -36.36 12.21
C LEU A 883 -39.58 -37.52 13.19
N GLY A 884 -38.30 -37.73 13.49
CA GLY A 884 -37.82 -38.82 14.34
C GLY A 884 -38.12 -38.62 15.82
N GLY A 885 -39.36 -38.87 16.26
CA GLY A 885 -39.78 -38.79 17.66
C GLY A 885 -40.05 -37.38 18.19
N SER A 886 -40.36 -36.44 17.29
CA SER A 886 -40.60 -35.01 17.60
C SER A 886 -41.80 -34.78 18.53
N GLN A 887 -41.67 -33.87 19.50
CA GLN A 887 -42.77 -33.53 20.43
C GLN A 887 -43.97 -32.84 19.75
N HIS A 888 -43.77 -32.20 18.59
CA HIS A 888 -44.78 -31.46 17.83
C HIS A 888 -45.15 -32.16 16.51
N GLY A 889 -45.08 -33.51 16.46
CA GLY A 889 -45.27 -34.27 15.22
C GLY A 889 -46.70 -34.27 14.64
N ASN A 890 -47.70 -33.91 15.43
CA ASN A 890 -49.13 -33.97 15.06
C ASN A 890 -49.72 -32.61 14.61
N GLU A 891 -48.89 -31.60 14.38
CA GLU A 891 -49.37 -30.26 13.99
C GLU A 891 -49.86 -30.24 12.53
N THR A 892 -51.10 -29.81 12.31
CA THR A 892 -51.73 -29.71 10.98
C THR A 892 -51.35 -28.44 10.23
N VAL A 893 -50.91 -27.40 10.95
CA VAL A 893 -50.61 -26.09 10.38
C VAL A 893 -49.29 -25.56 10.93
N CYS A 894 -48.40 -25.11 10.04
CA CYS A 894 -47.20 -24.37 10.41
C CYS A 894 -47.12 -23.02 9.66
N ARG A 895 -46.33 -22.09 10.20
CA ARG A 895 -46.11 -20.76 9.59
C ARG A 895 -44.68 -20.57 9.10
N TYR A 896 -44.51 -19.67 8.12
CA TYR A 896 -43.22 -19.34 7.51
C TYR A 896 -43.17 -17.88 7.02
N THR A 897 -41.96 -17.35 6.88
CA THR A 897 -41.69 -15.93 6.61
C THR A 897 -41.63 -15.59 5.11
N GLU A 898 -42.77 -15.71 4.40
CA GLU A 898 -42.93 -15.19 3.04
C GLU A 898 -44.32 -14.58 2.84
N PHE A 899 -44.47 -13.60 1.94
CA PHE A 899 -45.78 -13.03 1.59
C PHE A 899 -46.48 -13.92 0.55
N ARG A 900 -47.38 -14.80 0.99
CA ARG A 900 -48.16 -15.74 0.15
C ARG A 900 -49.60 -15.89 0.62
N ASN A 901 -50.46 -16.31 -0.30
CA ASN A 901 -51.87 -16.60 -0.01
C ASN A 901 -51.99 -17.82 0.93
N PRO A 902 -52.95 -17.81 1.88
CA PRO A 902 -53.23 -18.95 2.75
C PRO A 902 -53.81 -20.15 1.96
N PRO A 903 -53.83 -21.37 2.54
CA PRO A 903 -54.40 -22.56 1.88
C PRO A 903 -55.89 -22.46 1.56
N THR A 904 -56.63 -21.58 2.25
CA THR A 904 -58.07 -21.36 2.06
C THR A 904 -58.41 -20.37 0.92
N ASP A 905 -57.41 -19.74 0.31
CA ASP A 905 -57.59 -18.81 -0.81
C ASP A 905 -57.80 -19.56 -2.14
N PRO A 906 -58.55 -19.02 -3.13
CA PRO A 906 -58.71 -19.65 -4.45
C PRO A 906 -57.41 -19.94 -5.21
N HIS A 907 -56.31 -19.26 -4.87
CA HIS A 907 -54.98 -19.46 -5.44
C HIS A 907 -53.95 -19.77 -4.34
N PRO A 908 -54.01 -20.96 -3.71
CA PRO A 908 -53.22 -21.28 -2.53
C PRO A 908 -51.72 -21.19 -2.82
N TYR A 909 -50.97 -20.64 -1.86
CA TYR A 909 -49.51 -20.47 -1.91
C TYR A 909 -48.96 -19.62 -3.07
N LYS A 910 -49.82 -18.97 -3.87
CA LYS A 910 -49.38 -17.97 -4.86
C LYS A 910 -49.01 -16.66 -4.17
N ARG A 911 -48.31 -15.79 -4.89
CA ARG A 911 -47.86 -14.48 -4.37
C ARG A 911 -48.96 -13.43 -4.55
N PRO A 912 -49.52 -12.87 -3.46
CA PRO A 912 -50.53 -11.82 -3.53
C PRO A 912 -49.98 -10.53 -4.12
N MET A 913 -50.89 -9.62 -4.51
CA MET A 913 -50.52 -8.27 -4.97
C MET A 913 -49.69 -7.49 -3.94
N ILE A 914 -49.81 -7.76 -2.64
CA ILE A 914 -48.99 -7.09 -1.61
C ILE A 914 -47.50 -7.43 -1.72
N TYR A 915 -47.14 -8.66 -2.13
CA TYR A 915 -45.74 -9.02 -2.42
C TYR A 915 -45.16 -8.11 -3.50
N TRP A 916 -45.93 -7.91 -4.58
CA TRP A 916 -45.52 -7.06 -5.70
C TRP A 916 -45.44 -5.59 -5.32
N LYS A 917 -46.37 -5.08 -4.49
CA LYS A 917 -46.27 -3.72 -3.91
C LYS A 917 -44.98 -3.54 -3.08
N ILE A 918 -44.62 -4.52 -2.25
CA ILE A 918 -43.37 -4.49 -1.46
C ILE A 918 -42.14 -4.54 -2.38
N LEU A 919 -42.15 -5.40 -3.42
CA LEU A 919 -41.04 -5.50 -4.37
C LEU A 919 -40.85 -4.20 -5.17
N THR A 920 -41.93 -3.61 -5.67
CA THR A 920 -41.90 -2.30 -6.34
C THR A 920 -41.40 -1.21 -5.40
N GLY A 921 -41.85 -1.18 -4.14
CA GLY A 921 -41.35 -0.26 -3.12
C GLY A 921 -39.85 -0.40 -2.86
N ARG A 922 -39.33 -1.65 -2.80
CA ARG A 922 -37.89 -1.94 -2.67
C ARG A 922 -37.08 -1.41 -3.84
N LEU A 923 -37.51 -1.69 -5.07
CA LEU A 923 -36.82 -1.24 -6.29
C LEU A 923 -36.87 0.29 -6.43
N ALA A 924 -38.03 0.91 -6.17
CA ALA A 924 -38.18 2.36 -6.18
C ALA A 924 -37.26 3.03 -5.13
N PHE A 925 -37.21 2.48 -3.91
CA PHE A 925 -36.30 2.97 -2.87
C PHE A 925 -34.84 2.94 -3.30
N ILE A 926 -34.36 1.86 -3.92
CA ILE A 926 -32.96 1.76 -4.39
C ILE A 926 -32.65 2.88 -5.39
N VAL A 927 -33.51 3.07 -6.40
CA VAL A 927 -33.33 4.11 -7.42
C VAL A 927 -33.36 5.51 -6.82
N ILE A 928 -34.31 5.79 -5.93
CA ILE A 928 -34.45 7.10 -5.26
C ILE A 928 -33.21 7.38 -4.38
N TYR A 929 -32.84 6.43 -3.51
CA TYR A 929 -31.69 6.55 -2.62
C TYR A 929 -30.39 6.76 -3.39
N GLN A 930 -30.13 5.94 -4.42
CA GLN A 930 -28.92 6.02 -5.22
C GLN A 930 -28.81 7.36 -5.95
N ASN A 931 -29.89 7.88 -6.53
CA ASN A 931 -29.87 9.18 -7.22
C ASN A 931 -29.69 10.33 -6.23
N ILE A 932 -30.41 10.36 -5.11
CA ILE A 932 -30.28 11.41 -4.09
C ILE A 932 -28.85 11.45 -3.53
N ILE A 933 -28.30 10.31 -3.11
CA ILE A 933 -26.93 10.25 -2.58
C ILE A 933 -25.91 10.62 -3.64
N THR A 934 -26.05 10.14 -4.89
CA THR A 934 -25.11 10.47 -5.97
C THR A 934 -25.14 11.97 -6.30
N MET A 935 -26.32 12.59 -6.28
CA MET A 935 -26.49 14.04 -6.44
C MET A 935 -25.83 14.82 -5.30
N LEU A 936 -26.09 14.43 -4.05
CA LEU A 936 -25.47 15.06 -2.86
C LEU A 936 -23.94 14.94 -2.89
N GLN A 937 -23.41 13.76 -3.24
CA GLN A 937 -21.98 13.54 -3.43
C GLN A 937 -21.42 14.38 -4.59
N GLY A 938 -22.16 14.55 -5.69
CA GLY A 938 -21.78 15.42 -6.81
C GLY A 938 -21.68 16.89 -6.41
N ILE A 939 -22.69 17.40 -5.70
CA ILE A 939 -22.70 18.77 -5.15
C ILE A 939 -21.52 18.97 -4.17
N LEU A 940 -21.26 17.99 -3.31
CA LEU A 940 -20.14 18.04 -2.36
C LEU A 940 -18.77 18.10 -3.06
N ARG A 941 -18.56 17.30 -4.11
CA ARG A 941 -17.33 17.35 -4.93
C ARG A 941 -17.16 18.68 -5.67
N TRP A 942 -18.25 19.28 -6.11
CA TRP A 942 -18.22 20.60 -6.73
C TRP A 942 -17.93 21.72 -5.70
N ALA A 943 -18.47 21.60 -4.49
CA ALA A 943 -18.30 22.59 -3.42
C ALA A 943 -16.90 22.55 -2.73
N VAL A 944 -16.24 21.39 -2.71
CA VAL A 944 -14.92 21.21 -2.08
C VAL A 944 -13.83 21.15 -3.16
N PRO A 945 -13.05 22.21 -3.39
CA PRO A 945 -11.98 22.19 -4.39
C PRO A 945 -10.79 21.33 -3.95
N ASP A 946 -10.24 20.54 -4.88
CA ASP A 946 -9.09 19.63 -4.68
C ASP A 946 -7.90 20.33 -4.01
N VAL A 947 -7.63 21.59 -4.39
CA VAL A 947 -6.60 22.45 -3.81
C VAL A 947 -7.28 23.65 -3.14
N SER A 948 -6.94 23.92 -1.88
CA SER A 948 -7.53 25.07 -1.19
C SER A 948 -7.15 26.38 -1.88
N GLY A 949 -8.12 27.28 -2.09
CA GLY A 949 -7.87 28.58 -2.74
C GLY A 949 -6.82 29.44 -2.02
N ARG A 950 -6.66 29.27 -0.71
CA ARG A 950 -5.57 29.90 0.08
C ARG A 950 -4.20 29.38 -0.32
N LEU A 951 -4.04 28.06 -0.42
CA LEU A 951 -2.80 27.42 -0.88
C LEU A 951 -2.48 27.83 -2.33
N LEU A 952 -3.48 27.89 -3.21
CA LEU A 952 -3.28 28.35 -4.59
C LEU A 952 -2.82 29.82 -4.66
N LYS A 953 -3.42 30.71 -3.86
CA LYS A 953 -2.96 32.12 -3.73
C LYS A 953 -1.53 32.20 -3.18
N ARG A 954 -1.20 31.39 -2.17
CA ARG A 954 0.14 31.31 -1.58
C ARG A 954 1.18 30.85 -2.62
N ILE A 955 0.94 29.74 -3.32
CA ILE A 955 1.81 29.25 -4.41
C ILE A 955 2.00 30.32 -5.50
N LYS A 956 0.93 31.03 -5.90
CA LYS A 956 1.04 32.12 -6.88
C LYS A 956 1.92 33.28 -6.39
N ARG A 957 1.79 33.69 -5.12
CA ARG A 957 2.63 34.75 -4.52
C ARG A 957 4.09 34.31 -4.31
N GLU A 958 4.32 33.09 -3.84
CA GLU A 958 5.65 32.50 -3.70
C GLU A 958 6.37 32.42 -5.06
N ASN A 959 5.69 31.91 -6.10
CA ASN A 959 6.23 31.85 -7.45
C ASN A 959 6.50 33.25 -8.05
N PHE A 960 5.72 34.26 -7.69
CA PHE A 960 5.96 35.65 -8.10
C PHE A 960 7.23 36.20 -7.43
N LEU A 961 7.34 36.14 -6.10
CA LEU A 961 8.54 36.58 -5.39
C LEU A 961 9.80 35.83 -5.83
N LEU A 962 9.68 34.52 -6.08
CA LEU A 962 10.74 33.68 -6.59
C LEU A 962 11.28 34.20 -7.94
N ARG A 963 10.39 34.52 -8.88
CA ARG A 963 10.74 35.03 -10.21
C ARG A 963 11.40 36.40 -10.13
N GLU A 964 10.81 37.34 -9.39
CA GLU A 964 11.40 38.67 -9.17
C GLU A 964 12.81 38.58 -8.56
N HIS A 965 13.00 37.70 -7.58
CA HIS A 965 14.30 37.50 -6.93
C HIS A 965 15.36 36.91 -7.87
N ILE A 966 14.98 35.94 -8.73
CA ILE A 966 15.88 35.38 -9.74
C ILE A 966 16.26 36.44 -10.79
N ILE A 967 15.30 37.24 -11.28
CA ILE A 967 15.53 38.31 -12.25
C ILE A 967 16.52 39.35 -11.70
N GLU A 968 16.34 39.79 -10.45
CA GLU A 968 17.25 40.75 -9.82
C GLU A 968 18.64 40.13 -9.55
N TYR A 969 18.73 38.84 -9.20
CA TYR A 969 20.01 38.13 -9.07
C TYR A 969 20.76 38.05 -10.41
N GLU A 970 20.09 37.62 -11.49
CA GLU A 970 20.70 37.52 -12.83
C GLU A 970 21.17 38.89 -13.34
N LYS A 971 20.37 39.93 -13.12
CA LYS A 971 20.73 41.32 -13.44
C LYS A 971 21.97 41.78 -12.68
N GLN A 972 22.07 41.53 -11.37
CA GLN A 972 23.25 41.85 -10.58
C GLN A 972 24.48 41.04 -11.02
N HIS A 973 24.30 39.76 -11.35
CA HIS A 973 25.38 38.91 -11.86
C HIS A 973 25.90 39.41 -13.23
N ALA A 974 25.00 39.78 -14.14
CA ALA A 974 25.37 40.37 -15.43
C ALA A 974 26.14 41.70 -15.27
N MET A 975 25.71 42.56 -14.34
CA MET A 975 26.44 43.81 -14.02
C MET A 975 27.86 43.53 -13.48
N LYS A 976 28.02 42.54 -12.58
CA LYS A 976 29.35 42.14 -12.06
C LYS A 976 30.27 41.62 -13.16
N MET A 977 29.76 40.79 -14.08
CA MET A 977 30.56 40.28 -15.20
C MET A 977 31.00 41.40 -16.14
N ALA A 978 30.08 42.30 -16.53
CA ALA A 978 30.42 43.47 -17.36
C ALA A 978 31.47 44.38 -16.70
N GLN A 979 31.37 44.63 -15.38
CA GLN A 979 32.39 45.40 -14.64
C GLN A 979 33.75 44.69 -14.60
N THR A 980 33.76 43.36 -14.52
CA THR A 980 34.99 42.56 -14.49
C THR A 980 35.72 42.60 -15.84
N GLU A 981 34.97 42.54 -16.95
CA GLU A 981 35.53 42.69 -18.31
C GLU A 981 36.14 44.08 -18.53
N VAL A 982 35.43 45.15 -18.15
CA VAL A 982 35.95 46.54 -18.25
C VAL A 982 37.19 46.74 -17.36
N GLY A 983 37.19 46.18 -16.14
CA GLY A 983 38.36 46.21 -15.24
C GLY A 983 39.55 45.38 -15.76
N GLY A 984 39.29 44.33 -16.54
CA GLY A 984 40.30 43.52 -17.23
C GLY A 984 41.01 44.29 -18.33
N LEU A 985 40.26 44.99 -19.21
CA LEU A 985 40.87 45.84 -20.24
C LEU A 985 41.71 46.97 -19.64
N SER A 986 41.25 47.62 -18.55
CA SER A 986 41.99 48.71 -17.91
C SER A 986 43.35 48.29 -17.30
N LYS A 987 43.58 47.00 -17.05
CA LYS A 987 44.87 46.47 -16.55
C LYS A 987 45.79 45.94 -17.64
N ALA A 988 45.27 45.73 -18.85
CA ALA A 988 46.09 45.28 -19.99
C ALA A 988 46.93 46.43 -20.60
N ASP A 989 46.53 47.69 -20.38
CA ASP A 989 47.11 48.87 -21.05
C ASP A 989 48.17 49.63 -20.21
N SER A 990 48.60 49.07 -19.07
CA SER A 990 49.60 49.68 -18.18
C SER A 990 50.92 48.91 -18.14
N GLY A 991 51.52 48.68 -19.32
CA GLY A 991 52.92 48.25 -19.47
C GLY A 991 53.84 49.45 -19.73
N PRO A 992 55.01 49.58 -19.08
CA PRO A 992 55.78 50.82 -19.14
C PRO A 992 56.51 51.00 -20.47
N ARG A 993 56.17 52.07 -21.20
CA ARG A 993 57.03 52.66 -22.25
C ARG A 993 57.45 54.07 -21.85
N GLN A 994 58.68 54.19 -21.38
CA GLN A 994 59.50 55.39 -21.61
C GLN A 994 59.80 55.50 -23.13
N PRO A 995 60.21 56.66 -23.69
CA PRO A 995 60.92 57.74 -22.98
C PRO A 995 60.61 59.19 -23.40
N GLN A 996 61.43 60.08 -22.84
CA GLN A 996 61.83 61.41 -23.30
C GLN A 996 60.97 62.64 -22.94
N SER A 997 61.73 63.62 -22.48
CA SER A 997 61.41 64.94 -21.96
C SER A 997 60.87 65.90 -23.00
N GLU A 998 60.02 66.84 -22.57
CA GLU A 998 60.50 68.22 -22.43
C GLU A 998 59.72 69.01 -21.37
N THR A 999 60.45 69.84 -20.64
CA THR A 999 59.94 70.75 -19.61
C THR A 999 59.28 71.98 -20.23
N LEU A 1000 58.23 72.53 -19.63
CA LEU A 1000 58.27 73.92 -19.11
C LEU A 1000 57.06 74.30 -18.22
N THR A 1001 57.38 74.70 -16.98
CA THR A 1001 56.77 75.81 -16.21
C THR A 1001 55.26 75.87 -15.89
N ARG A 1002 54.98 75.61 -14.60
CA ARG A 1002 54.65 76.64 -13.56
C ARG A 1002 53.17 77.02 -13.27
N ARG A 1003 52.83 76.77 -12.00
CA ARG A 1003 52.06 77.58 -11.01
C ARG A 1003 50.72 77.02 -10.49
N ASN A 1004 50.78 76.74 -9.19
CA ASN A 1004 49.78 76.51 -8.15
C ASN A 1004 48.41 77.18 -8.31
N ASN A 1005 47.38 76.48 -7.83
CA ASN A 1005 46.59 76.72 -6.59
C ASN A 1005 45.43 75.70 -6.62
N ASP A 1006 44.84 75.12 -5.59
CA ASP A 1006 45.00 74.95 -4.13
C ASP A 1006 43.76 74.11 -3.71
N ALA A 1007 43.66 73.70 -2.43
CA ALA A 1007 42.55 72.96 -1.80
C ALA A 1007 42.36 71.47 -2.23
N THR A 1008 42.89 70.47 -1.51
CA THR A 1008 42.47 69.92 -0.20
C THR A 1008 40.98 69.52 -0.13
N SER A 1009 40.51 68.28 0.04
CA SER A 1009 40.98 66.97 0.56
C SER A 1009 40.28 66.57 1.87
N PHE A 1010 39.63 65.41 1.88
CA PHE A 1010 38.98 64.71 3.01
C PHE A 1010 37.81 65.49 3.68
N VAL A 1011 36.70 64.85 4.06
CA VAL A 1011 36.45 63.42 4.35
C VAL A 1011 35.46 62.79 3.37
#